data_AF-A0A139TQ66-F1
#
_entry.id   AF-A0A139TQ66-F1
#
_cell.length_a   1.000
_cell.length_b   1.000
_cell.length_c   1.000
_cell.angle_alpha   90.00
_cell.angle_beta   90.00
_cell.angle_gamma   90.00
#
_symmetry.space_group_name_H-M   'P 1'
#
loop_
_entity.id
_entity.type
_entity.pdbx_description
1 polymer ?
#
loop_
_entity_poly.entity_id
_entity_poly.type
_entity_poly.pdbx_seq_one_letter_code
_entity_poly.pdbx_strand_id
1 'polypeptide(L)'
;MNSTCSQKPEVAGLWIGETLPPLAELCIRSYLNHGIPFRLFTYRNYENIPEGTMVQNASEVIPEELVFRHDNGSLAPFADWFRNTWLERKGGFWSDLDVACLSPNLPEQLPWFAEQEPGLIAVGVIGFPPHHPVMECLREVSEDPAAPMPWDTPGELEAKRQFKIDFPDPALRRKHAVWGNAGPEGFTQTLAYFQLLSMADSSLSIYPLHYTVWRNCYNGAVKLDSPALRNSWAIHLWGELLRREPDTLENVHKESIVGQLLDLHMPRPSVPPSSGNKNKVSILVGICTCANAEKKREIIRKTWMAQSVPGIECRFFLGRREAVDREEDAIPLWVNDDDDHRPEKVLAFFRHALEYYDFDWLFKCDDDTYVALDRLADLADDQYDLIGDSSLKAKGAPSGRAGYFLSRSMVEKIVAYSDIPPTGAENLIFGELAQRLGARTLASDRLNMNTTPYPMKDNDVVTAHWCSPEHFQGTENFQDFFPVTVYEGRHAYWTDSLLFYRDGTFRREKTGCSGQYIVYGSKKLTLKWSHWPEESLVREGESYSGLSLTLSRKPGQPDLAAGLYQGQESGNLDESSSGLFLIQMGCGANILPGWINLDLPKYDITRPLPWEDECVDAYFLEHVIEHVLPAEAYGFFMEAWRTLKPGGVLRLAFPDLLRIAKQSTPEYISFLQKKEWGDGSPGSAVRNIIVNHGHKAVWTIDTMAAVLESLGYEISICSPGESSHPHLQGIETHASQLGHAFNELETSCVEAMKPFHS
;
A
#
# COMPACT_ATOMS: atom_id res chain seq x y z
N MET A 1 -61.74 -5.33 1.46
CA MET A 1 -60.79 -6.43 1.21
C MET A 1 -59.46 -5.98 1.80
N ASN A 2 -59.12 -6.51 2.98
CA ASN A 2 -57.86 -6.22 3.64
C ASN A 2 -56.76 -6.96 2.88
N SER A 3 -55.86 -6.23 2.24
CA SER A 3 -54.62 -6.77 1.68
C SER A 3 -53.77 -7.26 2.86
N THR A 4 -53.69 -8.58 3.04
CA THR A 4 -52.69 -9.20 3.91
C THR A 4 -51.33 -8.89 3.32
N CYS A 5 -50.62 -7.94 3.91
CA CYS A 5 -49.20 -7.72 3.65
C CYS A 5 -48.49 -9.04 4.00
N SER A 6 -48.09 -9.82 2.99
CA SER A 6 -47.29 -11.02 3.20
C SER A 6 -45.99 -10.59 3.89
N GLN A 7 -45.76 -11.07 5.12
CA GLN A 7 -44.47 -10.87 5.78
C GLN A 7 -43.37 -11.45 4.88
N LYS A 8 -42.35 -10.64 4.57
CA LYS A 8 -41.19 -11.10 3.79
C LYS A 8 -40.47 -12.22 4.56
N PRO A 9 -39.80 -13.16 3.85
CA PRO A 9 -39.02 -14.19 4.50
C PRO A 9 -37.92 -13.57 5.37
N GLU A 10 -37.69 -14.18 6.54
CA GLU A 10 -36.61 -13.80 7.43
C GLU A 10 -35.27 -14.30 6.89
N VAL A 11 -34.23 -13.47 7.03
CA VAL A 11 -32.82 -13.82 6.75
C VAL A 11 -32.08 -13.95 8.09
N ALA A 12 -31.27 -14.99 8.25
CA ALA A 12 -30.43 -15.18 9.43
C ALA A 12 -28.94 -15.20 9.08
N GLY A 13 -28.11 -14.80 10.03
CA GLY A 13 -26.65 -14.94 9.96
C GLY A 13 -26.04 -15.19 11.34
N LEU A 14 -24.75 -15.54 11.37
CA LEU A 14 -23.99 -15.83 12.59
C LEU A 14 -22.74 -14.97 12.66
N TRP A 15 -22.49 -14.40 13.83
CA TRP A 15 -21.21 -13.76 14.14
C TRP A 15 -20.57 -14.33 15.39
N ILE A 16 -19.29 -14.69 15.25
CA ILE A 16 -18.41 -15.13 16.33
C ILE A 16 -17.12 -14.33 16.24
N GLY A 17 -17.02 -13.30 17.08
CA GLY A 17 -15.85 -12.45 17.15
C GLY A 17 -15.82 -11.63 18.42
N GLU A 18 -14.68 -11.02 18.70
CA GLU A 18 -14.53 -10.10 19.83
C GLU A 18 -15.33 -8.81 19.61
N THR A 19 -15.41 -8.34 18.35
CA THR A 19 -16.17 -7.15 17.93
C THR A 19 -17.03 -7.47 16.70
N LEU A 20 -18.12 -6.74 16.48
CA LEU A 20 -18.92 -6.81 15.26
C LEU A 20 -18.36 -5.80 14.24
N PRO A 21 -17.73 -6.25 13.13
CA PRO A 21 -17.03 -5.38 12.21
C PRO A 21 -18.02 -4.53 11.39
N PRO A 22 -17.57 -3.37 10.86
CA PRO A 22 -18.43 -2.48 10.07
C PRO A 22 -19.08 -3.17 8.85
N LEU A 23 -18.40 -4.13 8.22
CA LEU A 23 -18.96 -4.89 7.09
C LEU A 23 -20.18 -5.75 7.49
N ALA A 24 -20.14 -6.35 8.69
CA ALA A 24 -21.26 -7.10 9.24
C ALA A 24 -22.43 -6.18 9.61
N GLU A 25 -22.14 -5.02 10.19
CA GLU A 25 -23.15 -4.00 10.44
C GLU A 25 -23.81 -3.52 9.15
N LEU A 26 -23.01 -3.27 8.10
CA LEU A 26 -23.49 -2.90 6.76
C LEU A 26 -24.40 -3.97 6.16
N CYS A 27 -24.00 -5.24 6.21
CA CYS A 27 -24.83 -6.37 5.78
C CYS A 27 -26.21 -6.31 6.45
N ILE A 28 -26.26 -6.30 7.79
CA ILE A 28 -27.52 -6.31 8.54
C ILE A 28 -28.38 -5.09 8.21
N ARG A 29 -27.79 -3.88 8.19
CA ARG A 29 -28.51 -2.64 7.86
C ARG A 29 -29.06 -2.65 6.45
N SER A 30 -28.34 -3.20 5.49
CA SER A 30 -28.80 -3.26 4.09
C SER A 30 -30.11 -4.05 3.97
N TYR A 31 -30.22 -5.21 4.63
CA TYR A 31 -31.46 -6.00 4.66
C TYR A 31 -32.61 -5.27 5.39
N LEU A 32 -32.33 -4.72 6.58
CA LEU A 32 -33.34 -4.01 7.37
C LEU A 32 -33.91 -2.78 6.64
N ASN A 33 -33.05 -2.00 5.97
CA ASN A 33 -33.45 -0.82 5.20
C ASN A 33 -34.32 -1.19 3.98
N HIS A 34 -34.20 -2.42 3.46
CA HIS A 34 -35.09 -2.97 2.43
C HIS A 34 -36.34 -3.67 3.01
N GLY A 35 -36.57 -3.54 4.32
CA GLY A 35 -37.73 -4.11 5.03
C GLY A 35 -37.69 -5.63 5.12
N ILE A 36 -36.51 -6.24 5.03
CA ILE A 36 -36.31 -7.68 5.19
C ILE A 36 -35.90 -7.95 6.66
N PRO A 37 -36.68 -8.73 7.42
CA PRO A 37 -36.32 -9.05 8.80
C PRO A 37 -34.99 -9.81 8.87
N PHE A 38 -34.09 -9.37 9.75
CA PHE A 38 -32.77 -9.99 9.93
C PHE A 38 -32.59 -10.54 11.34
N ARG A 39 -32.19 -11.81 11.45
CA ARG A 39 -31.81 -12.47 12.71
C ARG A 39 -30.30 -12.63 12.80
N LEU A 40 -29.72 -12.12 13.88
CA LEU A 40 -28.31 -12.31 14.18
C LEU A 40 -28.14 -13.32 15.32
N PHE A 41 -27.50 -14.44 15.02
CA PHE A 41 -27.00 -15.38 16.03
C PHE A 41 -25.62 -14.93 16.52
N THR A 42 -25.45 -14.93 17.84
CA THR A 42 -24.16 -14.68 18.47
C THR A 42 -24.11 -15.28 19.88
N TYR A 43 -22.91 -15.57 20.37
CA TYR A 43 -22.66 -15.99 21.75
C TYR A 43 -22.48 -14.81 22.72
N ARG A 44 -22.36 -13.58 22.20
CA ARG A 44 -22.02 -12.38 22.97
C ARG A 44 -22.93 -11.21 22.60
N ASN A 45 -22.91 -10.16 23.41
CA ASN A 45 -23.63 -8.92 23.10
C ASN A 45 -22.67 -7.90 22.47
N TYR A 46 -23.12 -7.18 21.45
CA TYR A 46 -22.39 -6.07 20.84
C TYR A 46 -23.23 -4.80 20.89
N GLU A 47 -22.57 -3.65 21.10
CA GLU A 47 -23.25 -2.35 21.22
C GLU A 47 -23.71 -1.81 19.86
N ASN A 48 -22.99 -2.13 18.79
CA ASN A 48 -23.25 -1.64 17.44
C ASN A 48 -24.16 -2.56 16.60
N ILE A 49 -24.96 -3.43 17.23
CA ILE A 49 -25.97 -4.20 16.50
C ILE A 49 -27.05 -3.23 15.99
N PRO A 50 -27.39 -3.23 14.69
CA PRO A 50 -28.40 -2.34 14.15
C PRO A 50 -29.78 -2.48 14.81
N GLU A 51 -30.42 -1.36 15.08
CA GLU A 51 -31.80 -1.32 15.59
C GLU A 51 -32.74 -2.07 14.63
N GLY A 52 -33.63 -2.90 15.19
CA GLY A 52 -34.54 -3.77 14.42
C GLY A 52 -34.00 -5.18 14.14
N THR A 53 -32.72 -5.45 14.44
CA THR A 53 -32.16 -6.80 14.36
C THR A 53 -32.75 -7.71 15.43
N MET A 54 -33.18 -8.91 15.04
CA MET A 54 -33.58 -9.95 16.00
C MET A 54 -32.33 -10.68 16.50
N VAL A 55 -31.87 -10.35 17.70
CA VAL A 55 -30.69 -10.99 18.29
C VAL A 55 -31.11 -12.28 19.00
N GLN A 56 -30.40 -13.38 18.75
CA GLN A 56 -30.64 -14.66 19.39
C GLN A 56 -29.33 -15.31 19.85
N ASN A 57 -29.37 -15.97 21.02
CA ASN A 57 -28.21 -16.67 21.56
C ASN A 57 -27.90 -17.89 20.68
N ALA A 58 -26.69 -17.94 20.13
CA ALA A 58 -26.23 -19.03 19.27
C ALA A 58 -26.22 -20.40 19.99
N SER A 59 -26.06 -20.43 21.32
CA SER A 59 -26.13 -21.64 22.15
C SER A 59 -27.48 -22.37 22.08
N GLU A 60 -28.54 -21.71 21.61
CA GLU A 60 -29.84 -22.35 21.36
C GLU A 60 -29.82 -23.29 20.14
N VAL A 61 -28.85 -23.13 19.23
CA VAL A 61 -28.68 -23.99 18.04
C VAL A 61 -27.56 -24.99 18.30
N ILE A 62 -26.37 -24.49 18.64
CA ILE A 62 -25.16 -25.27 18.96
C ILE A 62 -24.50 -24.63 20.19
N PRO A 63 -24.23 -25.37 21.28
CA PRO A 63 -23.55 -24.84 22.46
C PRO A 63 -22.15 -24.24 22.18
N GLU A 64 -21.78 -23.18 22.89
CA GLU A 64 -20.51 -22.45 22.71
C GLU A 64 -19.27 -23.34 22.90
N GLU A 65 -19.34 -24.33 23.81
CA GLU A 65 -18.25 -25.28 24.06
C GLU A 65 -17.92 -26.19 22.86
N LEU A 66 -18.81 -26.26 21.86
CA LEU A 66 -18.59 -27.02 20.63
C LEU A 66 -18.01 -26.17 19.50
N VAL A 67 -17.82 -24.86 19.72
CA VAL A 67 -17.14 -23.98 18.76
C VAL A 67 -15.72 -24.47 18.55
N PHE A 68 -15.34 -24.66 17.29
CA PHE A 68 -14.01 -25.13 16.91
C PHE A 68 -13.45 -24.31 15.75
N ARG A 69 -12.12 -24.28 15.66
CA ARG A 69 -11.40 -23.80 14.47
C ARG A 69 -10.84 -24.99 13.73
N HIS A 70 -10.91 -24.93 12.42
CA HIS A 70 -10.21 -25.87 11.54
C HIS A 70 -8.69 -25.71 11.70
N ASP A 71 -7.89 -26.66 11.21
CA ASP A 71 -6.42 -26.62 11.31
C ASP A 71 -5.78 -25.37 10.69
N ASN A 72 -6.44 -24.75 9.71
CA ASN A 72 -6.02 -23.46 9.13
C ASN A 72 -6.45 -22.22 9.94
N GLY A 73 -6.99 -22.41 11.15
CA GLY A 73 -7.43 -21.34 12.05
C GLY A 73 -8.82 -20.75 11.75
N SER A 74 -9.46 -21.14 10.64
CA SER A 74 -10.76 -20.60 10.23
C SER A 74 -11.94 -21.17 11.04
N LEU A 75 -12.95 -20.32 11.26
CA LEU A 75 -14.26 -20.68 11.82
C LEU A 75 -15.27 -21.12 10.76
N ALA A 76 -14.92 -21.05 9.47
CA ALA A 76 -15.88 -21.32 8.39
C ALA A 76 -16.55 -22.71 8.50
N PRO A 77 -15.84 -23.82 8.77
CA PRO A 77 -16.50 -25.12 8.94
C PRO A 77 -17.47 -25.18 10.13
N PHE A 78 -17.21 -24.43 11.21
CA PHE A 78 -18.16 -24.30 12.31
C PHE A 78 -19.39 -23.48 11.88
N ALA A 79 -19.19 -22.38 11.15
CA ALA A 79 -20.28 -21.57 10.62
C ALA A 79 -21.15 -22.37 9.64
N ASP A 80 -20.55 -23.22 8.80
CA ASP A 80 -21.25 -24.16 7.93
C ASP A 80 -22.12 -25.12 8.76
N TRP A 81 -21.55 -25.74 9.80
CA TRP A 81 -22.30 -26.61 10.71
C TRP A 81 -23.50 -25.90 11.33
N PHE A 82 -23.29 -24.68 11.83
CA PHE A 82 -24.34 -23.88 12.44
C PHE A 82 -25.46 -23.55 11.44
N ARG A 83 -25.11 -23.03 10.26
CA ARG A 83 -26.04 -22.71 9.17
C ARG A 83 -26.88 -23.93 8.81
N ASN A 84 -26.22 -25.05 8.53
CA ASN A 84 -26.86 -26.29 8.07
C ASN A 84 -27.80 -26.83 9.16
N THR A 85 -27.38 -26.78 10.44
CA THR A 85 -28.21 -27.20 11.57
C THR A 85 -29.45 -26.32 11.74
N TRP A 86 -29.31 -25.00 11.60
CA TRP A 86 -30.42 -24.08 11.74
C TRP A 86 -31.42 -24.18 10.58
N LEU A 87 -30.92 -24.19 9.34
CA LEU A 87 -31.75 -24.32 8.13
C LEU A 87 -32.48 -25.66 8.08
N GLU A 88 -31.85 -26.76 8.51
CA GLU A 88 -32.54 -28.05 8.61
C GLU A 88 -33.70 -27.98 9.61
N ARG A 89 -33.52 -27.36 10.78
CA ARG A 89 -34.57 -27.33 11.82
C ARG A 89 -35.70 -26.34 11.55
N LYS A 90 -35.37 -25.16 11.02
CA LYS A 90 -36.31 -24.03 10.91
C LYS A 90 -36.64 -23.65 9.47
N GLY A 91 -35.73 -23.88 8.54
CA GLY A 91 -35.78 -23.31 7.19
C GLY A 91 -35.69 -21.78 7.20
N GLY A 92 -35.97 -21.18 6.05
CA GLY A 92 -35.82 -19.74 5.82
C GLY A 92 -34.57 -19.43 4.99
N PHE A 93 -34.09 -18.19 5.06
CA PHE A 93 -32.88 -17.75 4.38
C PHE A 93 -31.70 -17.60 5.35
N TRP A 94 -30.53 -17.97 4.88
CA TRP A 94 -29.25 -17.67 5.49
C TRP A 94 -28.48 -16.66 4.63
N SER A 95 -27.75 -15.75 5.28
CA SER A 95 -26.78 -14.86 4.65
C SER A 95 -25.52 -14.79 5.50
N ASP A 96 -24.37 -14.88 4.85
CA ASP A 96 -23.09 -14.49 5.42
C ASP A 96 -23.09 -12.97 5.67
N LEU A 97 -22.29 -12.55 6.65
CA LEU A 97 -22.26 -11.17 7.14
C LEU A 97 -21.38 -10.23 6.31
N ASP A 98 -20.99 -10.65 5.12
CA ASP A 98 -20.31 -9.87 4.10
C ASP A 98 -21.13 -9.80 2.80
N VAL A 99 -22.44 -10.00 2.87
CA VAL A 99 -23.37 -9.84 1.75
C VAL A 99 -24.27 -8.63 1.96
N ALA A 100 -24.19 -7.64 1.09
CA ALA A 100 -25.05 -6.47 1.13
C ALA A 100 -26.29 -6.66 0.25
N CYS A 101 -27.47 -6.41 0.81
CA CYS A 101 -28.74 -6.39 0.09
C CYS A 101 -28.85 -5.10 -0.75
N LEU A 102 -29.11 -5.24 -2.05
CA LEU A 102 -29.21 -4.12 -2.99
C LEU A 102 -30.66 -3.76 -3.32
N SER A 103 -31.60 -4.67 -3.07
CA SER A 103 -33.01 -4.50 -3.42
C SER A 103 -33.93 -5.30 -2.51
N PRO A 104 -35.22 -4.93 -2.39
CA PRO A 104 -36.19 -5.66 -1.57
C PRO A 104 -36.61 -7.03 -2.13
N ASN A 105 -36.06 -7.46 -3.28
CA ASN A 105 -36.52 -8.59 -4.08
C ASN A 105 -35.86 -9.92 -3.65
N LEU A 106 -36.05 -10.30 -2.39
CA LEU A 106 -35.64 -11.62 -1.92
C LEU A 106 -36.42 -12.71 -2.68
N PRO A 107 -35.79 -13.83 -3.09
CA PRO A 107 -36.49 -14.90 -3.80
C PRO A 107 -37.65 -15.49 -2.98
N GLU A 108 -38.79 -15.69 -3.63
CA GLU A 108 -40.02 -16.15 -2.97
C GLU A 108 -40.13 -17.69 -2.85
N GLN A 109 -39.42 -18.43 -3.71
CA GLN A 109 -39.50 -19.89 -3.76
C GLN A 109 -38.31 -20.52 -3.03
N LEU A 110 -38.59 -21.57 -2.26
CA LEU A 110 -37.57 -22.40 -1.60
C LEU A 110 -37.63 -23.83 -2.17
N PRO A 111 -36.48 -24.52 -2.32
CA PRO A 111 -35.14 -24.04 -2.01
C PRO A 111 -34.62 -23.02 -3.04
N TRP A 112 -33.73 -22.14 -2.59
CA TRP A 112 -33.04 -21.15 -3.42
C TRP A 112 -31.54 -21.13 -3.11
N PHE A 113 -30.73 -21.06 -4.16
CA PHE A 113 -29.27 -20.97 -4.11
C PHE A 113 -28.77 -20.49 -5.47
N ALA A 114 -27.55 -19.97 -5.52
CA ALA A 114 -26.96 -19.42 -6.75
C ALA A 114 -25.55 -19.99 -7.00
N GLU A 115 -25.17 -20.04 -8.27
CA GLU A 115 -23.80 -20.33 -8.65
C GLU A 115 -22.84 -19.25 -8.11
N GLN A 116 -21.65 -19.65 -7.67
CA GLN A 116 -20.54 -18.70 -7.47
C GLN A 116 -19.78 -18.49 -8.78
N GLU A 117 -19.51 -19.61 -9.44
CA GLU A 117 -18.80 -19.76 -10.70
C GLU A 117 -19.31 -21.03 -11.39
N PRO A 118 -19.05 -21.21 -12.70
CA PRO A 118 -19.58 -22.34 -13.44
C PRO A 118 -19.27 -23.69 -12.77
N GLY A 119 -20.32 -24.40 -12.34
CA GLY A 119 -20.21 -25.72 -11.71
C GLY A 119 -19.98 -25.72 -10.20
N LEU A 120 -19.94 -24.56 -9.53
CA LEU A 120 -19.82 -24.45 -8.08
C LEU A 120 -20.95 -23.59 -7.50
N ILE A 121 -21.72 -24.16 -6.57
CA ILE A 121 -22.81 -23.45 -5.88
C ILE A 121 -22.28 -22.86 -4.57
N ALA A 122 -22.51 -21.57 -4.38
CA ALA A 122 -22.11 -20.90 -3.15
C ALA A 122 -23.06 -21.19 -1.99
N VAL A 123 -22.54 -21.00 -0.78
CA VAL A 123 -23.29 -21.12 0.48
C VAL A 123 -23.48 -19.79 1.21
N GLY A 124 -22.94 -18.69 0.65
CA GLY A 124 -22.97 -17.38 1.29
C GLY A 124 -24.36 -16.77 1.39
N VAL A 125 -25.28 -17.15 0.51
CA VAL A 125 -26.73 -16.96 0.71
C VAL A 125 -27.48 -18.14 0.13
N ILE A 126 -28.29 -18.78 0.97
CA ILE A 126 -29.13 -19.92 0.57
C ILE A 126 -30.45 -19.88 1.32
N GLY A 127 -31.49 -20.46 0.74
CA GLY A 127 -32.80 -20.61 1.36
C GLY A 127 -33.33 -22.02 1.23
N PHE A 128 -33.87 -22.58 2.31
CA PHE A 128 -34.43 -23.95 2.30
C PHE A 128 -35.69 -24.04 3.16
N PRO A 129 -36.65 -24.92 2.81
CA PRO A 129 -37.71 -25.28 3.74
C PRO A 129 -37.15 -26.13 4.90
N PRO A 130 -37.81 -26.15 6.07
CA PRO A 130 -37.39 -27.01 7.18
C PRO A 130 -37.41 -28.48 6.76
N HIS A 131 -36.49 -29.27 7.33
CA HIS A 131 -36.31 -30.71 7.11
C HIS A 131 -36.05 -31.11 5.66
N HIS A 132 -35.44 -30.21 4.87
CA HIS A 132 -35.06 -30.54 3.50
C HIS A 132 -33.88 -31.55 3.48
N PRO A 133 -33.94 -32.64 2.69
CA PRO A 133 -32.90 -33.69 2.69
C PRO A 133 -31.48 -33.19 2.43
N VAL A 134 -31.31 -32.17 1.58
CA VAL A 134 -30.00 -31.53 1.34
C VAL A 134 -29.41 -30.96 2.63
N MET A 135 -30.23 -30.29 3.45
CA MET A 135 -29.77 -29.69 4.71
C MET A 135 -29.56 -30.74 5.79
N GLU A 136 -30.35 -31.81 5.79
CA GLU A 136 -30.13 -32.97 6.64
C GLU A 136 -28.77 -33.63 6.38
N CYS A 137 -28.44 -33.94 5.12
CA CYS A 137 -27.14 -34.52 4.79
C CYS A 137 -25.98 -33.58 5.14
N LEU A 138 -26.09 -32.29 4.81
CA LEU A 138 -25.04 -31.32 5.14
C LEU A 138 -24.86 -31.13 6.64
N ARG A 139 -25.95 -31.17 7.44
CA ARG A 139 -25.87 -31.21 8.90
C ARG A 139 -25.13 -32.45 9.38
N GLU A 140 -25.46 -33.64 8.88
CA GLU A 140 -24.80 -34.90 9.26
C GLU A 140 -23.30 -34.90 8.94
N VAL A 141 -22.91 -34.45 7.75
CA VAL A 141 -21.50 -34.29 7.36
C VAL A 141 -20.78 -33.27 8.25
N SER A 142 -21.48 -32.21 8.66
CA SER A 142 -20.90 -31.19 9.55
C SER A 142 -20.73 -31.70 10.98
N GLU A 143 -21.68 -32.51 11.49
CA GLU A 143 -21.63 -33.11 12.82
C GLU A 143 -20.53 -34.17 12.93
N ASP A 144 -20.42 -35.04 11.92
CA ASP A 144 -19.38 -36.04 11.79
C ASP A 144 -18.86 -36.08 10.34
N PRO A 145 -17.69 -35.49 10.05
CA PRO A 145 -17.10 -35.53 8.71
C PRO A 145 -16.80 -36.94 8.17
N ALA A 146 -16.78 -37.96 9.03
CA ALA A 146 -16.65 -39.36 8.64
C ALA A 146 -18.00 -40.07 8.42
N ALA A 147 -19.13 -39.35 8.48
CA ALA A 147 -20.45 -39.92 8.23
C ALA A 147 -20.53 -40.43 6.77
N PRO A 148 -21.01 -41.68 6.57
CA PRO A 148 -21.17 -42.23 5.23
C PRO A 148 -22.30 -41.51 4.50
N MET A 149 -22.02 -40.96 3.33
CA MET A 149 -23.00 -40.26 2.51
C MET A 149 -23.46 -41.13 1.33
N PRO A 150 -24.71 -40.96 0.85
CA PRO A 150 -25.26 -41.78 -0.23
C PRO A 150 -24.50 -41.76 -1.56
N TRP A 151 -23.68 -40.73 -1.78
CA TRP A 151 -22.86 -40.54 -2.98
C TRP A 151 -21.39 -40.92 -2.80
N ASP A 152 -20.97 -41.34 -1.60
CA ASP A 152 -19.59 -41.76 -1.36
C ASP A 152 -19.26 -43.00 -2.20
N THR A 153 -18.13 -42.94 -2.90
CA THR A 153 -17.52 -44.08 -3.57
C THR A 153 -16.99 -45.10 -2.55
N PRO A 154 -16.77 -46.37 -2.95
CA PRO A 154 -16.15 -47.35 -2.07
C PRO A 154 -14.79 -46.91 -1.49
N GLY A 155 -14.01 -46.13 -2.27
CA GLY A 155 -12.75 -45.57 -1.81
C GLY A 155 -12.93 -44.48 -0.76
N GLU A 156 -13.90 -43.58 -0.93
CA GLU A 156 -14.23 -42.55 0.06
C GLU A 156 -14.79 -43.15 1.35
N LEU A 157 -15.62 -44.20 1.26
CA LEU A 157 -16.10 -44.94 2.43
C LEU A 157 -14.96 -45.63 3.20
N GLU A 158 -13.93 -46.10 2.51
CA GLU A 158 -12.72 -46.64 3.16
C GLU A 158 -11.90 -45.52 3.80
N ALA A 159 -11.69 -44.41 3.10
CA ALA A 159 -10.99 -43.24 3.63
C ALA A 159 -11.69 -42.67 4.88
N LYS A 160 -13.03 -42.56 4.88
CA LYS A 160 -13.82 -42.14 6.06
C LYS A 160 -13.70 -43.15 7.22
N ARG A 161 -13.67 -44.45 6.93
CA ARG A 161 -13.41 -45.48 7.95
C ARG A 161 -12.03 -45.33 8.57
N GLN A 162 -11.00 -45.09 7.75
CA GLN A 162 -9.64 -44.83 8.24
C GLN A 162 -9.58 -43.52 9.04
N PHE A 163 -10.18 -42.44 8.54
CA PHE A 163 -10.23 -41.14 9.24
C PHE A 163 -10.91 -41.25 10.62
N LYS A 164 -11.93 -42.11 10.76
CA LYS A 164 -12.58 -42.41 12.05
C LYS A 164 -11.67 -43.19 13.01
N ILE A 165 -10.76 -44.01 12.49
CA ILE A 165 -9.74 -44.70 13.29
C ILE A 165 -8.66 -43.71 13.75
N ASP A 166 -8.18 -42.86 12.84
CA ASP A 166 -7.13 -41.88 13.11
C ASP A 166 -7.59 -40.81 14.10
N PHE A 167 -8.87 -40.42 14.01
CA PHE A 167 -9.50 -39.43 14.90
C PHE A 167 -10.80 -39.99 15.48
N PRO A 168 -10.77 -40.72 16.61
CA PRO A 168 -11.97 -41.34 17.21
C PRO A 168 -13.00 -40.35 17.76
N ASP A 169 -12.56 -39.16 18.18
CA ASP A 169 -13.43 -38.08 18.67
C ASP A 169 -14.00 -37.25 17.50
N PRO A 170 -15.35 -37.12 17.37
CA PRO A 170 -15.97 -36.23 16.39
C PRO A 170 -15.44 -34.78 16.44
N ALA A 171 -15.08 -34.26 17.60
CA ALA A 171 -14.53 -32.91 17.72
C ALA A 171 -13.19 -32.77 17.00
N LEU A 172 -12.32 -33.77 17.10
CA LEU A 172 -11.06 -33.83 16.36
C LEU A 172 -11.32 -34.00 14.86
N ARG A 173 -12.29 -34.84 14.47
CA ARG A 173 -12.66 -34.99 13.04
C ARG A 173 -13.11 -33.68 12.42
N ARG A 174 -13.92 -32.89 13.12
CA ARG A 174 -14.35 -31.56 12.64
C ARG A 174 -13.17 -30.59 12.45
N LYS A 175 -12.17 -30.66 13.33
CA LYS A 175 -10.95 -29.86 13.22
C LYS A 175 -10.06 -30.25 12.03
N HIS A 176 -9.95 -31.55 11.76
CA HIS A 176 -9.04 -32.14 10.75
C HIS A 176 -9.71 -32.51 9.42
N ALA A 177 -11.01 -32.19 9.25
CA ALA A 177 -11.75 -32.53 8.06
C ALA A 177 -11.18 -31.85 6.81
N VAL A 178 -11.39 -32.45 5.64
CA VAL A 178 -11.06 -31.82 4.37
C VAL A 178 -11.82 -30.50 4.22
N TRP A 179 -11.12 -29.44 3.81
CA TRP A 179 -11.73 -28.13 3.57
C TRP A 179 -12.86 -28.22 2.54
N GLY A 180 -13.95 -27.47 2.75
CA GLY A 180 -15.10 -27.45 1.82
C GLY A 180 -16.06 -28.64 1.94
N ASN A 181 -15.77 -29.64 2.80
CA ASN A 181 -16.59 -30.85 2.95
C ASN A 181 -18.07 -30.59 3.31
N ALA A 182 -18.35 -29.51 4.06
CA ALA A 182 -19.71 -29.02 4.33
C ALA A 182 -19.97 -27.59 3.82
N GLY A 183 -19.01 -27.06 3.04
CA GLY A 183 -19.04 -25.75 2.40
C GLY A 183 -19.52 -25.85 0.94
N PRO A 184 -19.07 -24.95 0.04
CA PRO A 184 -19.49 -24.91 -1.37
C PRO A 184 -19.35 -26.25 -2.12
N GLU A 185 -18.24 -26.96 -1.95
CA GLU A 185 -17.97 -28.22 -2.65
C GLU A 185 -18.91 -29.33 -2.17
N GLY A 186 -19.01 -29.53 -0.85
CA GLY A 186 -19.94 -30.49 -0.27
C GLY A 186 -21.40 -30.18 -0.58
N PHE A 187 -21.77 -28.89 -0.59
CA PHE A 187 -23.11 -28.45 -0.97
C PHE A 187 -23.41 -28.76 -2.44
N THR A 188 -22.48 -28.43 -3.33
CA THR A 188 -22.61 -28.72 -4.77
C THR A 188 -22.75 -30.23 -5.02
N GLN A 189 -21.93 -31.05 -4.36
CA GLN A 189 -22.03 -32.52 -4.46
C GLN A 189 -23.38 -33.04 -3.95
N THR A 190 -23.87 -32.50 -2.84
CA THR A 190 -25.18 -32.87 -2.28
C THR A 190 -26.31 -32.50 -3.24
N LEU A 191 -26.28 -31.29 -3.82
CA LEU A 191 -27.26 -30.86 -4.83
C LEU A 191 -27.21 -31.73 -6.09
N ALA A 192 -26.03 -32.14 -6.53
CA ALA A 192 -25.85 -33.04 -7.66
C ALA A 192 -26.52 -34.40 -7.41
N TYR A 193 -26.33 -34.97 -6.21
CA TYR A 193 -26.95 -36.24 -5.81
C TYR A 193 -28.50 -36.16 -5.85
N PHE A 194 -29.08 -35.08 -5.34
CA PHE A 194 -30.53 -34.85 -5.37
C PHE A 194 -31.04 -34.31 -6.72
N GLN A 195 -30.18 -34.14 -7.73
CA GLN A 195 -30.52 -33.63 -9.07
C GLN A 195 -31.09 -32.21 -9.07
N LEU A 196 -30.63 -31.37 -8.12
CA LEU A 196 -31.13 -30.00 -7.92
C LEU A 196 -30.25 -28.91 -8.53
N LEU A 197 -29.09 -29.26 -9.12
CA LEU A 197 -28.16 -28.26 -9.70
C LEU A 197 -28.84 -27.34 -10.72
N SER A 198 -29.77 -27.86 -11.52
CA SER A 198 -30.49 -27.06 -12.53
C SER A 198 -31.42 -25.98 -11.95
N MET A 199 -31.67 -26.00 -10.63
CA MET A 199 -32.43 -24.96 -9.93
C MET A 199 -31.57 -23.78 -9.49
N ALA A 200 -30.24 -23.87 -9.61
CA ALA A 200 -29.34 -22.81 -9.21
C ALA A 200 -29.63 -21.53 -10.03
N ASP A 201 -29.78 -20.42 -9.32
CA ASP A 201 -29.87 -19.12 -9.95
C ASP A 201 -28.50 -18.68 -10.47
N SER A 202 -28.50 -17.70 -11.37
CA SER A 202 -27.28 -17.15 -11.95
C SER A 202 -26.36 -16.58 -10.87
N SER A 203 -25.05 -16.74 -11.06
CA SER A 203 -24.07 -16.04 -10.22
C SER A 203 -24.27 -14.54 -10.21
N LEU A 204 -24.86 -13.94 -11.24
CA LEU A 204 -25.17 -12.51 -11.29
C LEU A 204 -26.19 -12.06 -10.23
N SER A 205 -26.93 -12.97 -9.60
CA SER A 205 -27.90 -12.60 -8.56
C SER A 205 -27.23 -12.10 -7.26
N ILE A 206 -26.04 -12.63 -6.94
CA ILE A 206 -25.29 -12.33 -5.69
C ILE A 206 -23.78 -12.17 -5.88
N TYR A 207 -23.20 -12.86 -6.86
CA TYR A 207 -21.77 -12.89 -7.20
C TYR A 207 -21.49 -12.22 -8.56
N PRO A 208 -21.97 -10.98 -8.82
CA PRO A 208 -21.71 -10.30 -10.10
C PRO A 208 -20.22 -9.98 -10.31
N LEU A 209 -19.42 -10.01 -9.23
CA LEU A 209 -17.99 -9.83 -9.23
C LEU A 209 -17.31 -11.08 -8.68
N HIS A 210 -16.48 -11.70 -9.50
CA HIS A 210 -15.68 -12.86 -9.09
C HIS A 210 -14.64 -12.47 -8.03
N TYR A 211 -14.26 -13.41 -7.16
CA TYR A 211 -13.34 -13.14 -6.04
C TYR A 211 -11.96 -12.63 -6.50
N THR A 212 -11.54 -12.91 -7.73
CA THR A 212 -10.26 -12.41 -8.28
C THR A 212 -10.23 -10.90 -8.50
N VAL A 213 -11.40 -10.27 -8.61
CA VAL A 213 -11.57 -8.83 -8.83
C VAL A 213 -12.27 -8.15 -7.66
N TRP A 214 -12.25 -8.76 -6.47
CA TRP A 214 -12.96 -8.31 -5.28
C TRP A 214 -12.67 -6.84 -4.88
N ARG A 215 -11.45 -6.33 -5.15
CA ARG A 215 -11.06 -4.94 -4.88
C ARG A 215 -11.92 -3.92 -5.64
N ASN A 216 -12.56 -4.32 -6.74
CA ASN A 216 -13.49 -3.48 -7.49
C ASN A 216 -14.72 -3.08 -6.67
N CYS A 217 -15.03 -3.80 -5.58
CA CYS A 217 -16.05 -3.40 -4.62
C CYS A 217 -15.67 -2.12 -3.86
N TYR A 218 -14.37 -1.80 -3.75
CA TYR A 218 -13.83 -0.80 -2.81
C TYR A 218 -13.11 0.37 -3.51
N ASN A 219 -12.59 0.19 -4.73
CA ASN A 219 -11.70 1.15 -5.39
C ASN A 219 -12.38 2.13 -6.37
N GLY A 220 -13.72 2.10 -6.48
CA GLY A 220 -14.48 2.99 -7.37
C GLY A 220 -14.78 2.43 -8.76
N ALA A 221 -14.23 1.26 -9.12
CA ALA A 221 -14.47 0.62 -10.42
C ALA A 221 -15.91 0.14 -10.62
N VAL A 222 -16.57 -0.26 -9.54
CA VAL A 222 -17.99 -0.66 -9.53
C VAL A 222 -18.76 0.26 -8.60
N LYS A 223 -19.93 0.69 -9.05
CA LYS A 223 -20.87 1.63 -8.42
C LYS A 223 -22.27 1.01 -8.32
N LEU A 224 -23.16 1.54 -7.48
CA LEU A 224 -24.54 1.01 -7.35
C LEU A 224 -25.31 0.98 -8.69
N ASP A 225 -25.07 1.95 -9.57
CA ASP A 225 -25.71 2.07 -10.88
C ASP A 225 -24.96 1.33 -12.00
N SER A 226 -23.88 0.61 -11.66
CA SER A 226 -23.07 -0.10 -12.65
C SER A 226 -23.85 -1.20 -13.36
N PRO A 227 -23.72 -1.35 -14.69
CA PRO A 227 -24.42 -2.38 -15.45
C PRO A 227 -24.20 -3.81 -14.94
N ALA A 228 -23.05 -4.07 -14.32
CA ALA A 228 -22.71 -5.37 -13.72
C ALA A 228 -23.68 -5.81 -12.61
N LEU A 229 -24.34 -4.87 -11.92
CA LEU A 229 -25.25 -5.15 -10.81
C LEU A 229 -26.73 -5.22 -11.22
N ARG A 230 -27.04 -5.05 -12.51
CA ARG A 230 -28.43 -4.89 -12.99
C ARG A 230 -29.36 -6.04 -12.62
N ASN A 231 -28.81 -7.25 -12.50
CA ASN A 231 -29.57 -8.47 -12.17
C ASN A 231 -29.36 -8.91 -10.71
N SER A 232 -28.61 -8.15 -9.92
CA SER A 232 -28.21 -8.51 -8.57
C SER A 232 -29.20 -7.93 -7.56
N TRP A 233 -29.78 -8.79 -6.72
CA TRP A 233 -30.61 -8.33 -5.60
C TRP A 233 -29.81 -8.20 -4.30
N ALA A 234 -28.63 -8.84 -4.24
CA ALA A 234 -27.60 -8.66 -3.23
C ALA A 234 -26.20 -8.74 -3.87
N ILE A 235 -25.15 -8.43 -3.12
CA ILE A 235 -23.76 -8.54 -3.56
C ILE A 235 -22.87 -9.09 -2.45
N HIS A 236 -22.06 -10.09 -2.79
CA HIS A 236 -21.03 -10.61 -1.90
C HIS A 236 -19.79 -9.69 -1.91
N LEU A 237 -19.36 -9.23 -0.74
CA LEU A 237 -18.30 -8.23 -0.56
C LEU A 237 -16.93 -8.84 -0.19
N TRP A 238 -16.85 -10.17 -0.13
CA TRP A 238 -15.60 -10.93 0.03
C TRP A 238 -14.83 -10.59 1.32
N GLY A 239 -15.54 -10.62 2.46
CA GLY A 239 -15.01 -10.24 3.78
C GLY A 239 -13.78 -11.06 4.19
N GLU A 240 -13.66 -12.31 3.78
CA GLU A 240 -12.45 -13.12 4.00
C GLU A 240 -11.22 -12.59 3.25
N LEU A 241 -11.39 -12.08 2.03
CA LEU A 241 -10.29 -11.44 1.29
C LEU A 241 -9.98 -10.06 1.88
N LEU A 242 -11.01 -9.31 2.26
CA LEU A 242 -10.86 -8.02 2.95
C LEU A 242 -10.06 -8.17 4.25
N ARG A 243 -10.25 -9.25 5.02
CA ARG A 243 -9.47 -9.53 6.25
C ARG A 243 -7.96 -9.61 6.01
N ARG A 244 -7.53 -9.94 4.79
CA ARG A 244 -6.10 -10.01 4.43
C ARG A 244 -5.54 -8.63 4.10
N GLU A 245 -6.39 -7.66 3.80
CA GLU A 245 -6.04 -6.27 3.45
C GLU A 245 -6.96 -5.28 4.20
N PRO A 246 -6.88 -5.22 5.55
CA PRO A 246 -7.82 -4.47 6.38
C PRO A 246 -7.88 -2.97 6.03
N ASP A 247 -6.75 -2.39 5.61
CA ASP A 247 -6.62 -1.00 5.17
C ASP A 247 -7.56 -0.66 3.99
N THR A 248 -8.04 -1.66 3.25
CA THR A 248 -8.93 -1.45 2.09
C THR A 248 -10.28 -0.86 2.50
N LEU A 249 -10.84 -1.27 3.65
CA LEU A 249 -12.13 -0.74 4.12
C LEU A 249 -11.95 0.68 4.69
N GLU A 250 -10.82 0.93 5.34
CA GLU A 250 -10.50 2.26 5.88
C GLU A 250 -10.28 3.31 4.78
N ASN A 251 -9.67 2.88 3.68
CA ASN A 251 -9.32 3.69 2.51
C ASN A 251 -10.28 3.46 1.33
N VAL A 252 -11.52 3.05 1.63
CA VAL A 252 -12.52 2.78 0.60
C VAL A 252 -12.80 4.06 -0.21
N HIS A 253 -12.83 3.92 -1.53
CA HIS A 253 -13.20 5.01 -2.42
C HIS A 253 -14.69 5.31 -2.20
N LYS A 254 -15.05 6.56 -1.89
CA LYS A 254 -16.42 6.98 -1.55
C LYS A 254 -17.43 6.65 -2.64
N GLU A 255 -17.02 6.80 -3.90
CA GLU A 255 -17.88 6.47 -5.05
C GLU A 255 -17.93 4.98 -5.40
N SER A 256 -17.20 4.10 -4.70
CA SER A 256 -17.32 2.65 -4.91
C SER A 256 -18.68 2.13 -4.45
N ILE A 257 -19.04 0.91 -4.86
CA ILE A 257 -20.24 0.23 -4.40
C ILE A 257 -20.28 0.15 -2.87
N VAL A 258 -19.17 -0.20 -2.21
CA VAL A 258 -19.12 -0.22 -0.74
C VAL A 258 -19.22 1.20 -0.16
N GLY A 259 -18.53 2.18 -0.74
CA GLY A 259 -18.63 3.59 -0.31
C GLY A 259 -20.06 4.12 -0.37
N GLN A 260 -20.79 3.84 -1.46
CA GLN A 260 -22.18 4.24 -1.63
C GLN A 260 -23.13 3.46 -0.71
N LEU A 261 -22.89 2.17 -0.48
CA LEU A 261 -23.66 1.36 0.48
C LEU A 261 -23.48 1.87 1.91
N LEU A 262 -22.27 2.29 2.29
CA LEU A 262 -21.99 2.93 3.58
C LEU A 262 -22.76 4.24 3.73
N ASP A 263 -22.86 5.05 2.68
CA ASP A 263 -23.65 6.29 2.72
C ASP A 263 -25.15 6.05 2.76
N LEU A 264 -25.63 5.02 2.07
CA LEU A 264 -27.04 4.66 2.03
C LEU A 264 -27.53 4.04 3.36
N HIS A 265 -26.72 3.17 3.97
CA HIS A 265 -27.16 2.33 5.08
C HIS A 265 -26.51 2.67 6.42
N MET A 266 -25.34 3.30 6.43
CA MET A 266 -24.63 3.73 7.63
C MET A 266 -24.34 5.23 7.60
N PRO A 267 -25.32 6.10 7.30
CA PRO A 267 -25.07 7.53 7.12
C PRO A 267 -24.45 8.12 8.40
N ARG A 268 -23.47 9.00 8.24
CA ARG A 268 -22.95 9.73 9.40
C ARG A 268 -24.06 10.59 9.99
N PRO A 269 -24.18 10.66 11.33
CA PRO A 269 -25.08 11.61 11.95
C PRO A 269 -24.74 13.00 11.41
N SER A 270 -25.74 13.69 10.85
CA SER A 270 -25.60 15.10 10.52
C SER A 270 -25.26 15.82 11.82
N VAL A 271 -24.04 16.33 11.94
CA VAL A 271 -23.66 17.15 13.09
C VAL A 271 -24.60 18.36 13.06
N PRO A 272 -25.49 18.55 14.07
CA PRO A 272 -26.23 19.78 14.15
C PRO A 272 -25.21 20.92 14.25
N PRO A 273 -25.38 22.05 13.55
CA PRO A 273 -24.43 23.17 13.63
C PRO A 273 -24.19 23.47 15.10
N SER A 274 -22.95 23.26 15.53
CA SER A 274 -22.61 23.14 16.94
C SER A 274 -23.14 24.34 17.72
N SER A 275 -24.01 24.07 18.70
CA SER A 275 -24.30 25.00 19.80
C SER A 275 -23.14 25.04 20.82
N GLY A 276 -21.95 24.59 20.42
CA GLY A 276 -20.74 24.53 21.23
C GLY A 276 -19.78 25.67 20.89
N ASN A 277 -18.95 26.06 21.86
CA ASN A 277 -17.88 27.03 21.62
C ASN A 277 -16.88 26.45 20.60
N LYS A 278 -16.72 27.12 19.45
CA LYS A 278 -15.66 26.81 18.48
C LYS A 278 -14.28 27.05 19.11
N ASN A 279 -13.29 26.28 18.66
CA ASN A 279 -11.90 26.47 19.08
C ASN A 279 -11.38 27.80 18.52
N LYS A 280 -10.91 28.69 19.40
CA LYS A 280 -10.41 30.01 19.02
C LYS A 280 -8.92 29.95 18.71
N VAL A 281 -8.56 30.32 17.49
CA VAL A 281 -7.17 30.37 17.01
C VAL A 281 -7.01 31.61 16.12
N SER A 282 -5.81 32.16 15.98
CA SER A 282 -5.59 33.22 15.00
C SER A 282 -5.34 32.62 13.61
N ILE A 283 -4.50 31.57 13.57
CA ILE A 283 -4.16 30.86 12.32
C ILE A 283 -4.42 29.37 12.50
N LEU A 284 -5.30 28.82 11.65
CA LEU A 284 -5.45 27.37 11.49
C LEU A 284 -4.57 26.89 10.32
N VAL A 285 -3.57 26.07 10.61
CA VAL A 285 -2.71 25.44 9.62
C VAL A 285 -3.29 24.07 9.28
N GLY A 286 -3.79 23.91 8.06
CA GLY A 286 -4.29 22.64 7.55
C GLY A 286 -3.28 21.95 6.63
N ILE A 287 -2.84 20.78 7.04
CA ILE A 287 -1.87 19.95 6.34
C ILE A 287 -2.63 18.85 5.61
N CYS A 288 -2.75 18.97 4.29
CA CYS A 288 -3.42 17.94 3.48
C CYS A 288 -2.47 16.77 3.27
N THR A 289 -2.91 15.56 3.64
CA THR A 289 -2.13 14.32 3.59
C THR A 289 -3.02 13.16 3.16
N CYS A 290 -2.42 12.00 2.91
CA CYS A 290 -3.16 10.76 2.63
C CYS A 290 -3.11 9.84 3.85
N ALA A 291 -4.10 8.97 4.00
CA ALA A 291 -4.24 8.05 5.12
C ALA A 291 -3.01 7.17 5.30
N ASN A 292 -2.46 6.65 4.19
CA ASN A 292 -1.26 5.82 4.17
C ASN A 292 0.07 6.58 4.41
N ALA A 293 0.05 7.91 4.59
CA ALA A 293 1.24 8.73 4.79
C ALA A 293 1.65 8.90 6.27
N GLU A 294 1.42 7.89 7.12
CA GLU A 294 1.67 7.93 8.57
C GLU A 294 3.10 8.41 8.91
N LYS A 295 4.11 7.88 8.22
CA LYS A 295 5.51 8.26 8.44
C LYS A 295 5.74 9.75 8.23
N LYS A 296 5.15 10.34 7.19
CA LYS A 296 5.29 11.78 6.91
C LYS A 296 4.68 12.61 8.03
N ARG A 297 3.47 12.25 8.47
CA ARG A 297 2.78 12.92 9.58
C ARG A 297 3.61 12.84 10.86
N GLU A 298 4.17 11.68 11.19
CA GLU A 298 5.03 11.49 12.36
C GLU A 298 6.28 12.38 12.31
N ILE A 299 6.90 12.54 11.13
CA ILE A 299 8.08 13.39 10.98
C ILE A 299 7.72 14.87 11.11
N ILE A 300 6.61 15.31 10.54
CA ILE A 300 6.12 16.68 10.71
C ILE A 300 5.90 16.98 12.19
N ARG A 301 5.23 16.09 12.92
CA ARG A 301 5.01 16.19 14.38
C ARG A 301 6.31 16.33 15.16
N LYS A 302 7.34 15.59 14.77
CA LYS A 302 8.66 15.59 15.45
C LYS A 302 9.55 16.77 15.07
N THR A 303 9.18 17.56 14.07
CA THR A 303 10.00 18.66 13.55
C THR A 303 9.27 19.99 13.71
N TRP A 304 8.87 20.65 12.61
CA TRP A 304 8.33 22.00 12.69
C TRP A 304 7.00 22.10 13.45
N MET A 305 6.19 21.05 13.47
CA MET A 305 4.94 21.03 14.25
C MET A 305 5.19 20.77 15.75
N ALA A 306 6.39 20.35 16.15
CA ALA A 306 6.74 20.23 17.57
C ALA A 306 6.80 21.60 18.27
N GLN A 307 6.97 22.68 17.49
CA GLN A 307 7.01 24.04 18.00
C GLN A 307 5.58 24.54 18.30
N SER A 308 5.31 24.85 19.56
CA SER A 308 4.06 25.49 19.95
C SER A 308 4.18 27.01 19.81
N VAL A 309 3.37 27.60 18.92
CA VAL A 309 3.28 29.05 18.73
C VAL A 309 1.89 29.52 19.17
N PRO A 310 1.79 30.46 20.14
CA PRO A 310 0.50 30.95 20.60
C PRO A 310 -0.36 31.50 19.46
N GLY A 311 -1.61 31.05 19.39
CA GLY A 311 -2.57 31.48 18.36
C GLY A 311 -2.46 30.71 17.03
N ILE A 312 -1.51 29.79 16.88
CA ILE A 312 -1.41 28.91 15.71
C ILE A 312 -1.75 27.47 16.12
N GLU A 313 -2.63 26.84 15.34
CA GLU A 313 -3.01 25.44 15.55
C GLU A 313 -2.86 24.64 14.26
N CYS A 314 -2.16 23.51 14.32
CA CYS A 314 -1.92 22.64 13.17
C CYS A 314 -2.81 21.39 13.23
N ARG A 315 -3.40 21.01 12.09
CA ARG A 315 -4.18 19.78 11.92
C ARG A 315 -3.89 19.12 10.58
N PHE A 316 -3.85 17.79 10.57
CA PHE A 316 -3.80 16.98 9.36
C PHE A 316 -5.22 16.71 8.85
N PHE A 317 -5.41 16.75 7.54
CA PHE A 317 -6.68 16.44 6.89
C PHE A 317 -6.45 15.35 5.83
N LEU A 318 -7.19 14.26 5.94
CA LEU A 318 -7.04 13.08 5.08
C LEU A 318 -8.39 12.48 4.68
N GLY A 319 -8.45 11.87 3.50
CA GLY A 319 -9.64 11.19 3.01
C GLY A 319 -9.76 9.80 3.64
N ARG A 320 -10.76 9.61 4.50
CA ARG A 320 -11.15 8.29 5.04
C ARG A 320 -12.46 8.40 5.78
N ARG A 321 -13.07 7.25 6.09
CA ARG A 321 -14.29 7.25 6.88
C ARG A 321 -13.99 7.49 8.36
N GLU A 322 -13.34 6.55 8.99
CA GLU A 322 -13.20 6.58 10.44
C GLU A 322 -12.02 7.43 10.89
N ALA A 323 -11.96 7.77 12.18
CA ALA A 323 -10.79 8.40 12.76
C ALA A 323 -9.54 7.52 12.60
N VAL A 324 -8.37 8.15 12.67
CA VAL A 324 -7.10 7.43 12.74
C VAL A 324 -6.82 7.15 14.21
N ASP A 325 -6.58 5.88 14.54
CA ASP A 325 -6.28 5.48 15.91
C ASP A 325 -5.06 6.23 16.44
N ARG A 326 -5.21 6.86 17.61
CA ARG A 326 -4.12 7.54 18.35
C ARG A 326 -3.52 8.78 17.65
N GLU A 327 -4.16 9.32 16.63
CA GLU A 327 -3.76 10.58 15.98
C GLU A 327 -4.86 11.66 16.12
N GLU A 328 -4.97 12.31 17.30
CA GLU A 328 -6.02 13.30 17.59
C GLU A 328 -5.97 14.57 16.71
N ASP A 329 -4.79 14.88 16.18
CA ASP A 329 -4.54 15.98 15.26
C ASP A 329 -4.83 15.63 13.80
N ALA A 330 -5.20 14.38 13.50
CA ALA A 330 -5.54 13.88 12.18
C ALA A 330 -7.07 13.78 12.00
N ILE A 331 -7.61 14.68 11.18
CA ILE A 331 -9.05 14.84 10.97
C ILE A 331 -9.48 14.02 9.73
N PRO A 332 -10.34 13.00 9.88
CA PRO A 332 -10.87 12.23 8.77
C PRO A 332 -11.96 13.01 8.02
N LEU A 333 -11.83 13.10 6.70
CA LEU A 333 -12.81 13.69 5.81
C LEU A 333 -13.39 12.59 4.92
N TRP A 334 -14.72 12.48 4.83
CA TRP A 334 -15.36 11.50 3.94
C TRP A 334 -15.34 11.96 2.48
N VAL A 335 -14.18 11.84 1.87
CA VAL A 335 -13.81 12.23 0.51
C VAL A 335 -12.84 11.19 -0.06
N ASN A 336 -12.66 11.18 -1.38
CA ASN A 336 -11.65 10.31 -1.98
C ASN A 336 -10.24 10.79 -1.61
N ASP A 337 -9.33 9.84 -1.35
CA ASP A 337 -7.99 10.10 -0.80
C ASP A 337 -6.87 9.90 -1.82
N ASP A 338 -7.12 10.35 -3.05
CA ASP A 338 -6.17 10.32 -4.14
C ASP A 338 -5.76 11.74 -4.57
N ASP A 339 -4.73 11.82 -5.42
CA ASP A 339 -4.19 13.11 -5.89
C ASP A 339 -5.17 13.89 -6.77
N ASP A 340 -6.00 13.18 -7.54
CA ASP A 340 -6.96 13.81 -8.45
C ASP A 340 -8.06 14.53 -7.67
N HIS A 341 -8.52 13.95 -6.56
CA HIS A 341 -9.57 14.50 -5.68
C HIS A 341 -9.06 15.47 -4.59
N ARG A 342 -7.83 15.96 -4.73
CA ARG A 342 -7.28 17.00 -3.84
C ARG A 342 -8.21 18.22 -3.66
N PRO A 343 -8.91 18.74 -4.71
CA PRO A 343 -9.89 19.82 -4.52
C PRO A 343 -11.07 19.44 -3.62
N GLU A 344 -11.61 18.22 -3.74
CA GLU A 344 -12.67 17.71 -2.85
C GLU A 344 -12.19 17.71 -1.39
N LYS A 345 -10.96 17.22 -1.15
CA LYS A 345 -10.34 17.19 0.19
C LYS A 345 -10.14 18.57 0.78
N VAL A 346 -9.60 19.52 0.02
CA VAL A 346 -9.38 20.89 0.50
C VAL A 346 -10.70 21.61 0.77
N LEU A 347 -11.73 21.41 -0.05
CA LEU A 347 -13.05 21.97 0.20
C LEU A 347 -13.69 21.38 1.48
N ALA A 348 -13.54 20.07 1.70
CA ALA A 348 -14.00 19.42 2.91
C ALA A 348 -13.24 19.91 4.16
N PHE A 349 -11.93 20.15 4.04
CA PHE A 349 -11.13 20.83 5.06
C PHE A 349 -11.70 22.23 5.36
N PHE A 350 -11.96 23.06 4.35
CA PHE A 350 -12.52 24.40 4.57
C PHE A 350 -13.86 24.38 5.31
N ARG A 351 -14.74 23.43 4.95
CA ARG A 351 -16.01 23.22 5.64
C ARG A 351 -15.79 22.84 7.10
N HIS A 352 -14.91 21.88 7.36
CA HIS A 352 -14.55 21.48 8.73
C HIS A 352 -13.97 22.64 9.53
N ALA A 353 -13.06 23.43 8.95
CA ALA A 353 -12.47 24.59 9.59
C ALA A 353 -13.56 25.59 10.03
N LEU A 354 -14.50 25.95 9.15
CA LEU A 354 -15.59 26.88 9.48
C LEU A 354 -16.55 26.33 10.54
N GLU A 355 -16.75 25.02 10.58
CA GLU A 355 -17.64 24.36 11.52
C GLU A 355 -17.07 24.33 12.95
N TYR A 356 -15.80 23.97 13.11
CA TYR A 356 -15.20 23.68 14.41
C TYR A 356 -14.28 24.79 14.95
N TYR A 357 -13.83 25.72 14.10
CA TYR A 357 -12.85 26.75 14.48
C TYR A 357 -13.35 28.18 14.26
N ASP A 358 -12.98 29.04 15.20
CA ASP A 358 -13.08 30.50 15.13
C ASP A 358 -11.66 31.02 14.86
N PHE A 359 -11.32 31.09 13.56
CA PHE A 359 -10.01 31.51 13.05
C PHE A 359 -10.09 32.82 12.27
N ASP A 360 -9.01 33.62 12.29
CA ASP A 360 -8.87 34.81 11.45
C ASP A 360 -8.34 34.42 10.05
N TRP A 361 -7.33 33.55 10.04
CA TRP A 361 -6.62 33.10 8.85
C TRP A 361 -6.51 31.57 8.79
N LEU A 362 -6.63 31.03 7.58
CA LEU A 362 -6.38 29.62 7.29
C LEU A 362 -5.14 29.52 6.41
N PHE A 363 -4.16 28.73 6.82
CA PHE A 363 -2.98 28.42 6.01
C PHE A 363 -3.06 26.96 5.54
N LYS A 364 -3.14 26.73 4.23
CA LYS A 364 -3.15 25.39 3.64
C LYS A 364 -1.75 25.03 3.16
N CYS A 365 -1.26 23.84 3.49
CA CYS A 365 -0.04 23.28 2.92
C CYS A 365 -0.14 21.75 2.71
N ASP A 366 0.86 21.17 2.05
CA ASP A 366 0.97 19.73 1.78
C ASP A 366 1.91 19.06 2.84
N ASP A 367 1.91 17.73 2.89
CA ASP A 367 2.66 16.93 3.88
C ASP A 367 4.18 16.76 3.58
N ASP A 368 4.67 17.49 2.60
CA ASP A 368 6.07 17.61 2.19
C ASP A 368 6.54 19.08 2.15
N THR A 369 5.81 19.96 2.85
CA THR A 369 6.14 21.37 3.07
C THR A 369 6.64 21.59 4.50
N TYR A 370 7.82 22.20 4.66
CA TYR A 370 8.27 22.75 5.94
C TYR A 370 7.63 24.10 6.20
N VAL A 371 7.21 24.36 7.43
CA VAL A 371 6.61 25.64 7.83
C VAL A 371 7.26 26.15 9.10
N ALA A 372 7.97 27.28 9.02
CA ALA A 372 8.49 27.99 10.18
C ALA A 372 7.35 28.76 10.88
N LEU A 373 6.69 28.09 11.84
CA LEU A 373 5.47 28.58 12.50
C LEU A 373 5.69 29.92 13.21
N ASP A 374 6.88 30.15 13.77
CA ASP A 374 7.26 31.40 14.46
C ASP A 374 7.25 32.63 13.53
N ARG A 375 7.47 32.42 12.24
CA ARG A 375 7.48 33.47 11.20
C ARG A 375 6.18 33.55 10.41
N LEU A 376 5.38 32.49 10.44
CA LEU A 376 4.15 32.38 9.68
C LEU A 376 3.16 33.48 10.06
N ALA A 377 3.08 33.81 11.35
CA ALA A 377 2.20 34.88 11.86
C ALA A 377 2.51 36.26 11.26
N ASP A 378 3.78 36.54 10.94
CA ASP A 378 4.20 37.83 10.37
C ASP A 378 3.70 38.06 8.94
N LEU A 379 3.21 37.02 8.26
CA LEU A 379 2.66 37.12 6.91
C LEU A 379 1.16 37.44 6.89
N ALA A 380 0.43 37.26 7.99
CA ALA A 380 -0.99 37.55 8.04
C ALA A 380 -1.23 39.08 8.04
N ASP A 381 -2.00 39.58 7.07
CA ASP A 381 -2.30 41.01 6.91
C ASP A 381 -3.74 41.21 6.41
N ASP A 382 -4.58 41.79 7.27
CA ASP A 382 -6.03 41.99 7.05
C ASP A 382 -6.38 42.92 5.87
N GLN A 383 -5.37 43.59 5.28
CA GLN A 383 -5.53 44.29 4.01
C GLN A 383 -5.76 43.35 2.82
N TYR A 384 -5.44 42.07 2.98
CA TYR A 384 -5.55 41.05 1.95
C TYR A 384 -6.55 39.95 2.35
N ASP A 385 -6.91 39.12 1.39
CA ASP A 385 -7.80 37.97 1.56
C ASP A 385 -7.16 36.66 1.10
N LEU A 386 -6.15 36.76 0.22
CA LEU A 386 -5.36 35.64 -0.30
C LEU A 386 -3.88 36.04 -0.34
N ILE A 387 -3.03 35.31 0.40
CA ILE A 387 -1.58 35.52 0.41
C ILE A 387 -0.91 34.25 -0.07
N GLY A 388 -0.03 34.34 -1.07
CA GLY A 388 0.62 33.20 -1.69
C GLY A 388 2.06 33.50 -2.11
N ASP A 389 2.71 32.54 -2.75
CA ASP A 389 4.05 32.72 -3.33
C ASP A 389 4.02 33.65 -4.56
N SER A 390 5.20 33.87 -5.16
CA SER A 390 5.36 34.65 -6.39
C SER A 390 4.49 34.18 -7.57
N SER A 391 4.08 32.90 -7.60
CA SER A 391 3.15 32.37 -8.61
C SER A 391 1.79 33.08 -8.60
N LEU A 392 1.32 33.57 -7.46
CA LEU A 392 0.05 34.30 -7.36
C LEU A 392 0.05 35.55 -8.25
N LYS A 393 1.16 36.29 -8.23
CA LYS A 393 1.33 37.47 -9.11
C LYS A 393 1.51 37.09 -10.57
N ALA A 394 2.18 35.97 -10.85
CA ALA A 394 2.51 35.56 -12.21
C ALA A 394 1.33 34.91 -12.96
N LYS A 395 0.51 34.12 -12.25
CA LYS A 395 -0.52 33.24 -12.83
C LYS A 395 -1.93 33.50 -12.30
N GLY A 396 -2.06 34.35 -11.28
CA GLY A 396 -3.32 34.59 -10.61
C GLY A 396 -3.74 33.48 -9.62
N ALA A 397 -2.85 32.54 -9.31
CA ALA A 397 -3.12 31.51 -8.33
C ALA A 397 -1.84 31.19 -7.55
N PRO A 398 -1.95 30.95 -6.23
CA PRO A 398 -0.80 30.55 -5.44
C PRO A 398 -0.37 29.13 -5.82
N SER A 399 0.85 28.78 -5.48
CA SER A 399 1.33 27.42 -5.48
C SER A 399 0.78 26.69 -4.24
N GLY A 400 0.00 25.63 -4.46
CA GLY A 400 -0.49 24.79 -3.35
C GLY A 400 0.66 24.16 -2.53
N ARG A 401 1.83 24.03 -3.17
CA ARG A 401 3.07 23.44 -2.68
C ARG A 401 3.85 24.35 -1.72
N ALA A 402 3.90 25.66 -2.01
CA ALA A 402 4.47 26.65 -1.09
C ALA A 402 3.60 26.86 0.15
N GLY A 403 2.33 26.45 0.05
CA GLY A 403 1.26 26.83 0.96
C GLY A 403 0.74 28.24 0.68
N TYR A 404 -0.47 28.51 1.14
CA TYR A 404 -1.12 29.81 0.95
C TYR A 404 -2.12 30.10 2.06
N PHE A 405 -2.38 31.39 2.26
CA PHE A 405 -3.36 31.90 3.21
C PHE A 405 -4.68 32.24 2.55
N LEU A 406 -5.77 32.00 3.27
CA LEU A 406 -7.08 32.57 3.00
C LEU A 406 -7.61 33.22 4.29
N SER A 407 -8.16 34.43 4.18
CA SER A 407 -8.91 35.04 5.28
C SER A 407 -10.19 34.26 5.54
N ARG A 408 -10.68 34.25 6.79
CA ARG A 408 -11.94 33.58 7.14
C ARG A 408 -13.10 33.94 6.18
N SER A 409 -13.27 35.22 5.90
CA SER A 409 -14.29 35.74 4.98
C SER A 409 -14.15 35.16 3.57
N MET A 410 -12.91 34.94 3.08
CA MET A 410 -12.71 34.31 1.78
C MET A 410 -13.05 32.82 1.81
N VAL A 411 -12.70 32.09 2.87
CA VAL A 411 -13.08 30.69 3.06
C VAL A 411 -14.60 30.55 3.08
N GLU A 412 -15.33 31.43 3.79
CA GLU A 412 -16.80 31.46 3.82
C GLU A 412 -17.41 31.67 2.42
N LYS A 413 -16.87 32.60 1.62
CA LYS A 413 -17.32 32.82 0.24
C LYS A 413 -17.06 31.62 -0.68
N ILE A 414 -15.88 31.00 -0.56
CA ILE A 414 -15.52 29.80 -1.33
C ILE A 414 -16.46 28.65 -0.98
N VAL A 415 -16.67 28.37 0.31
CA VAL A 415 -17.52 27.26 0.76
C VAL A 415 -18.99 27.46 0.35
N ALA A 416 -19.45 28.71 0.25
CA ALA A 416 -20.79 29.05 -0.22
C ALA A 416 -20.97 28.92 -1.75
N TYR A 417 -19.90 28.72 -2.53
CA TYR A 417 -19.96 28.57 -3.97
C TYR A 417 -20.36 27.13 -4.35
N SER A 418 -21.38 26.97 -5.20
CA SER A 418 -21.95 25.65 -5.51
C SER A 418 -21.14 24.83 -6.51
N ASP A 419 -20.44 25.49 -7.44
CA ASP A 419 -19.91 24.84 -8.65
C ASP A 419 -18.39 24.69 -8.58
N ILE A 420 -17.89 23.97 -7.57
CA ILE A 420 -16.46 23.65 -7.42
C ILE A 420 -16.21 22.24 -7.95
N PRO A 421 -15.33 22.05 -8.95
CA PRO A 421 -15.02 20.73 -9.47
C PRO A 421 -14.33 19.89 -8.37
N PRO A 422 -14.69 18.60 -8.21
CA PRO A 422 -14.12 17.73 -7.18
C PRO A 422 -12.68 17.30 -7.51
N THR A 423 -12.27 17.41 -8.78
CA THR A 423 -10.95 16.97 -9.26
C THR A 423 -10.18 18.06 -10.00
N GLY A 424 -8.85 17.90 -10.07
CA GLY A 424 -7.94 18.77 -10.81
C GLY A 424 -6.94 19.52 -9.92
N ALA A 425 -6.29 20.56 -10.49
CA ALA A 425 -5.28 21.35 -9.79
C ALA A 425 -5.93 22.28 -8.74
N GLU A 426 -6.04 21.78 -7.52
CA GLU A 426 -6.61 22.43 -6.33
C GLU A 426 -6.24 23.92 -6.20
N ASN A 427 -4.96 24.23 -6.26
CA ASN A 427 -4.46 25.59 -6.08
C ASN A 427 -4.90 26.56 -7.18
N LEU A 428 -5.03 26.08 -8.43
CA LEU A 428 -5.58 26.88 -9.53
C LEU A 428 -7.07 27.11 -9.35
N ILE A 429 -7.82 26.06 -8.96
CA ILE A 429 -9.27 26.11 -8.73
C ILE A 429 -9.59 27.16 -7.64
N PHE A 430 -8.96 27.06 -6.47
CA PHE A 430 -9.23 27.97 -5.36
C PHE A 430 -8.61 29.35 -5.57
N GLY A 431 -7.44 29.45 -6.22
CA GLY A 431 -6.83 30.74 -6.58
C GLY A 431 -7.70 31.55 -7.54
N GLU A 432 -8.15 30.94 -8.64
CA GLU A 432 -9.06 31.58 -9.59
C GLU A 432 -10.40 31.94 -8.94
N LEU A 433 -10.96 31.02 -8.15
CA LEU A 433 -12.25 31.25 -7.48
C LEU A 433 -12.15 32.42 -6.49
N ALA A 434 -11.09 32.49 -5.67
CA ALA A 434 -10.88 33.60 -4.75
C ALA A 434 -10.81 34.94 -5.50
N GLN A 435 -10.12 35.00 -6.64
CA GLN A 435 -10.08 36.21 -7.47
C GLN A 435 -11.46 36.57 -8.04
N ARG A 436 -12.20 35.60 -8.58
CA ARG A 436 -13.57 35.82 -9.08
C ARG A 436 -14.50 36.35 -7.98
N LEU A 437 -14.28 35.94 -6.73
CA LEU A 437 -14.99 36.38 -5.53
C LEU A 437 -14.45 37.70 -4.95
N GLY A 438 -13.49 38.34 -5.62
CA GLY A 438 -12.97 39.67 -5.31
C GLY A 438 -11.88 39.71 -4.24
N ALA A 439 -11.09 38.64 -4.10
CA ALA A 439 -9.97 38.61 -3.15
C ALA A 439 -8.95 39.72 -3.42
N ARG A 440 -8.54 40.43 -2.37
CA ARG A 440 -7.33 41.27 -2.38
C ARG A 440 -6.12 40.36 -2.20
N THR A 441 -5.18 40.38 -3.13
CA THR A 441 -4.08 39.40 -3.20
C THR A 441 -2.72 39.99 -2.83
N LEU A 442 -1.90 39.24 -2.09
CA LEU A 442 -0.48 39.54 -1.84
C LEU A 442 0.41 38.36 -2.25
N ALA A 443 1.40 38.61 -3.09
CA ALA A 443 2.46 37.64 -3.38
C ALA A 443 3.67 37.92 -2.48
N SER A 444 4.16 36.88 -1.79
CA SER A 444 5.29 36.94 -0.86
C SER A 444 6.41 36.03 -1.32
N ASP A 445 7.62 36.55 -1.42
CA ASP A 445 8.83 35.76 -1.74
C ASP A 445 9.30 34.91 -0.55
N ARG A 446 8.66 35.05 0.62
CA ARG A 446 8.93 34.25 1.83
C ARG A 446 8.22 32.89 1.81
N LEU A 447 7.23 32.71 0.93
CA LEU A 447 6.57 31.41 0.68
C LEU A 447 7.23 30.77 -0.54
N ASN A 448 7.87 29.62 -0.37
CA ASN A 448 8.69 29.02 -1.42
C ASN A 448 8.19 27.64 -1.82
N MET A 449 8.01 27.44 -3.12
CA MET A 449 7.59 26.17 -3.72
C MET A 449 8.76 25.20 -4.01
N ASN A 450 9.99 25.64 -3.77
CA ASN A 450 11.21 24.86 -3.93
C ASN A 450 11.78 24.46 -2.56
N THR A 451 12.73 23.54 -2.55
CA THR A 451 13.46 23.17 -1.32
C THR A 451 14.45 24.26 -0.89
N THR A 452 14.83 25.16 -1.81
CA THR A 452 15.76 26.27 -1.52
C THR A 452 15.24 27.60 -2.08
N PRO A 453 15.41 28.72 -1.34
CA PRO A 453 15.91 28.79 0.04
C PRO A 453 14.94 28.11 1.04
N TYR A 454 15.53 27.53 2.09
CA TYR A 454 14.82 26.87 3.20
C TYR A 454 14.76 27.80 4.42
N PRO A 455 13.74 27.71 5.30
CA PRO A 455 13.72 28.50 6.54
C PRO A 455 14.95 28.25 7.43
N MET A 456 15.81 29.26 7.55
CA MET A 456 17.04 29.22 8.35
C MET A 456 17.11 30.44 9.26
N LYS A 457 17.85 30.37 10.37
CA LYS A 457 17.97 31.49 11.33
C LYS A 457 18.55 32.78 10.74
N ASP A 458 19.27 32.69 9.61
CA ASP A 458 19.92 33.79 8.90
C ASP A 458 19.09 34.34 7.72
N ASN A 459 17.87 33.84 7.50
CA ASN A 459 16.93 34.36 6.50
C ASN A 459 15.51 34.56 7.09
N ASP A 460 14.60 35.12 6.29
CA ASP A 460 13.20 35.37 6.66
C ASP A 460 12.20 34.43 5.96
N VAL A 461 12.68 33.38 5.29
CA VAL A 461 11.85 32.40 4.57
C VAL A 461 10.93 31.68 5.56
N VAL A 462 9.67 31.48 5.16
CA VAL A 462 8.61 30.89 5.99
C VAL A 462 8.34 29.44 5.59
N THR A 463 8.26 29.15 4.30
CA THR A 463 8.04 27.79 3.82
C THR A 463 9.09 27.33 2.82
N ALA A 464 9.30 26.02 2.76
CA ALA A 464 10.01 25.34 1.69
C ALA A 464 9.34 24.00 1.42
N HIS A 465 9.41 23.53 0.19
CA HIS A 465 8.68 22.35 -0.26
C HIS A 465 9.62 21.31 -0.91
N TRP A 466 9.12 20.09 -1.15
CA TRP A 466 9.93 18.90 -1.49
C TRP A 466 10.94 18.56 -0.38
N CYS A 467 10.56 18.78 0.87
CA CYS A 467 11.39 18.44 2.00
C CYS A 467 11.16 16.97 2.34
N SER A 468 12.15 16.12 2.05
CA SER A 468 12.08 14.72 2.45
C SER A 468 12.14 14.59 3.98
N PRO A 469 11.66 13.48 4.55
CA PRO A 469 11.92 13.08 5.93
C PRO A 469 13.31 13.42 6.48
N GLU A 470 14.35 13.12 5.69
CA GLU A 470 15.75 13.32 6.03
C GLU A 470 16.14 14.80 6.01
N HIS A 471 15.51 15.60 5.13
CA HIS A 471 15.70 17.05 5.07
C HIS A 471 15.11 17.76 6.30
N PHE A 472 13.95 17.30 6.79
CA PHE A 472 13.35 17.82 8.02
C PHE A 472 14.21 17.55 9.25
N GLN A 473 14.78 16.34 9.38
CA GLN A 473 15.64 15.99 10.51
C GLN A 473 17.02 16.67 10.45
N GLY A 474 17.62 16.75 9.25
CA GLY A 474 18.93 17.38 9.07
C GLY A 474 18.93 18.89 9.36
N THR A 475 17.79 19.56 9.20
CA THR A 475 17.68 21.01 9.40
C THR A 475 17.45 21.42 10.85
N GLU A 476 16.79 20.59 11.67
CA GLU A 476 16.77 20.79 13.13
C GLU A 476 18.12 20.42 13.80
N ASN A 477 18.90 19.56 13.15
CA ASN A 477 20.21 19.11 13.63
C ASN A 477 21.35 20.13 13.47
N PHE A 478 21.12 21.30 12.84
CA PHE A 478 22.03 22.45 12.92
C PHE A 478 22.04 23.08 14.33
N GLN A 479 22.21 22.26 15.38
CA GLN A 479 22.42 22.67 16.76
C GLN A 479 23.76 23.38 16.93
N ASP A 480 24.77 23.02 16.13
CA ASP A 480 26.08 23.66 16.13
C ASP A 480 26.09 24.87 15.18
N PHE A 481 25.89 26.05 15.77
CA PHE A 481 25.83 27.34 15.07
C PHE A 481 27.11 27.71 14.31
N PHE A 482 28.25 27.14 14.70
CA PHE A 482 29.55 27.47 14.16
C PHE A 482 30.06 26.30 13.32
N PRO A 483 30.37 26.52 12.03
CA PRO A 483 31.00 25.47 11.23
C PRO A 483 32.32 25.07 11.88
N VAL A 484 32.62 23.77 11.87
CA VAL A 484 33.94 23.28 12.27
C VAL A 484 35.02 23.84 11.37
N THR A 485 34.70 24.05 10.09
CA THR A 485 35.61 24.63 9.11
C THR A 485 34.84 25.13 7.89
N VAL A 486 35.49 26.00 7.11
CA VAL A 486 34.93 26.57 5.88
C VAL A 486 35.92 26.38 4.74
N TYR A 487 35.43 25.80 3.64
CA TYR A 487 36.18 25.66 2.39
C TYR A 487 35.56 26.54 1.32
N GLU A 488 36.39 27.13 0.45
CA GLU A 488 35.93 27.78 -0.76
C GLU A 488 35.75 26.71 -1.84
N GLY A 489 34.50 26.52 -2.28
CA GLY A 489 34.13 25.57 -3.32
C GLY A 489 34.01 26.20 -4.69
N ARG A 490 34.68 25.60 -5.68
CA ARG A 490 34.57 25.95 -7.09
C ARG A 490 34.03 24.76 -7.86
N HIS A 491 32.78 24.88 -8.26
CA HIS A 491 32.10 23.95 -9.17
C HIS A 491 32.03 24.56 -10.57
N ALA A 492 31.82 23.73 -11.60
CA ALA A 492 31.64 24.18 -12.99
C ALA A 492 30.53 25.25 -13.20
N TYR A 493 29.60 25.39 -12.26
CA TYR A 493 28.43 26.29 -12.37
C TYR A 493 28.35 27.34 -11.27
N TRP A 494 29.17 27.24 -10.22
CA TRP A 494 29.09 28.15 -9.08
C TRP A 494 30.41 28.25 -8.31
N THR A 495 30.58 29.36 -7.60
CA THR A 495 31.64 29.54 -6.61
C THR A 495 31.02 30.07 -5.33
N ASP A 496 31.21 29.32 -4.25
CA ASP A 496 30.54 29.54 -2.98
C ASP A 496 31.34 28.91 -1.84
N SER A 497 31.13 29.38 -0.62
CA SER A 497 31.79 28.80 0.53
C SER A 497 30.96 27.63 1.09
N LEU A 498 31.61 26.52 1.41
CA LEU A 498 31.01 25.36 2.06
C LEU A 498 31.35 25.38 3.54
N LEU A 499 30.32 25.45 4.37
CA LEU A 499 30.35 25.37 5.82
C LEU A 499 30.14 23.91 6.22
N PHE A 500 31.06 23.34 6.99
CA PHE A 500 30.97 21.96 7.49
C PHE A 500 30.67 21.94 8.99
N TYR A 501 29.86 21.01 9.47
CA TYR A 501 29.38 20.94 10.86
C TYR A 501 29.71 19.58 11.52
N ARG A 502 29.82 19.54 12.86
CA ARG A 502 30.27 18.33 13.59
C ARG A 502 29.37 17.11 13.41
N ASP A 503 28.09 17.35 13.16
CA ASP A 503 27.06 16.32 12.98
C ASP A 503 27.14 15.59 11.64
N GLY A 504 28.11 15.92 10.78
CA GLY A 504 28.29 15.31 9.47
C GLY A 504 27.49 16.01 8.36
N THR A 505 26.95 17.21 8.61
CA THR A 505 26.27 18.01 7.59
C THR A 505 27.16 19.12 7.02
N PHE A 506 26.86 19.57 5.80
CA PHE A 506 27.50 20.74 5.21
C PHE A 506 26.50 21.58 4.42
N ARG A 507 26.78 22.86 4.24
CA ARG A 507 25.95 23.76 3.42
C ARG A 507 26.76 24.81 2.67
N ARG A 508 26.22 25.25 1.54
CA ARG A 508 26.69 26.44 0.82
C ARG A 508 26.23 27.72 1.51
N GLU A 509 27.14 28.66 1.70
CA GLU A 509 26.93 29.91 2.43
C GLU A 509 25.82 30.77 1.80
N LYS A 510 25.87 31.00 0.49
CA LYS A 510 24.94 31.93 -0.17
C LYS A 510 23.57 31.34 -0.46
N THR A 511 23.51 30.04 -0.75
CA THR A 511 22.29 29.40 -1.27
C THR A 511 21.60 28.49 -0.27
N GLY A 512 22.30 28.09 0.80
CA GLY A 512 21.81 27.09 1.74
C GLY A 512 21.78 25.65 1.18
N CYS A 513 22.15 25.44 -0.09
CA CYS A 513 22.24 24.11 -0.69
C CYS A 513 23.16 23.22 0.15
N SER A 514 22.63 22.10 0.64
CA SER A 514 23.24 21.31 1.70
C SER A 514 23.39 19.85 1.33
N GLY A 515 23.98 19.10 2.25
CA GLY A 515 24.12 17.66 2.14
C GLY A 515 24.75 17.07 3.40
N GLN A 516 25.04 15.78 3.32
CA GLN A 516 25.86 15.08 4.31
C GLN A 516 27.26 14.88 3.77
N TYR A 517 28.26 14.91 4.64
CA TYR A 517 29.62 14.60 4.26
C TYR A 517 30.14 13.41 5.05
N ILE A 518 30.99 12.61 4.40
CA ILE A 518 31.69 11.49 5.01
C ILE A 518 33.18 11.70 4.79
N VAL A 519 33.95 11.71 5.87
CA VAL A 519 35.41 11.80 5.84
C VAL A 519 35.98 10.39 5.98
N TYR A 520 36.76 9.95 5.00
CA TYR A 520 37.47 8.67 5.03
C TYR A 520 38.94 8.94 5.38
N GLY A 521 39.22 9.03 6.68
CA GLY A 521 40.54 9.39 7.20
C GLY A 521 41.01 10.76 6.69
N SER A 522 42.30 10.94 6.45
CA SER A 522 42.83 12.23 5.95
C SER A 522 42.76 12.39 4.43
N LYS A 523 42.38 11.36 3.66
CA LYS A 523 42.65 11.29 2.21
C LYS A 523 41.44 11.51 1.30
N LYS A 524 40.22 11.20 1.75
CA LYS A 524 39.02 11.29 0.91
C LYS A 524 37.85 11.91 1.67
N LEU A 525 37.11 12.77 0.98
CA LEU A 525 35.90 13.42 1.45
C LEU A 525 34.78 13.11 0.44
N THR A 526 33.66 12.59 0.90
CA THR A 526 32.50 12.35 0.03
C THR A 526 31.38 13.31 0.46
N LEU A 527 30.88 14.10 -0.49
CA LEU A 527 29.75 15.00 -0.32
C LEU A 527 28.50 14.38 -0.94
N LYS A 528 27.56 14.00 -0.09
CA LYS A 528 26.21 13.58 -0.47
C LYS A 528 25.31 14.80 -0.47
N TRP A 529 25.28 15.50 -1.60
CA TRP A 529 24.42 16.65 -1.78
C TRP A 529 22.94 16.26 -1.76
N SER A 530 22.08 17.13 -1.22
CA SER A 530 20.62 16.93 -1.27
C SER A 530 20.05 17.14 -2.67
N HIS A 531 20.72 17.95 -3.51
CA HIS A 531 20.22 18.38 -4.82
C HIS A 531 21.21 18.18 -5.97
N TRP A 532 22.37 17.60 -5.70
CA TRP A 532 23.41 17.32 -6.69
C TRP A 532 23.85 15.86 -6.58
N PRO A 533 24.47 15.28 -7.62
CA PRO A 533 25.10 13.96 -7.50
C PRO A 533 26.11 13.92 -6.36
N GLU A 534 26.29 12.74 -5.77
CA GLU A 534 27.35 12.53 -4.79
C GLU A 534 28.71 12.86 -5.41
N GLU A 535 29.52 13.63 -4.71
CA GLU A 535 30.88 13.96 -5.12
C GLU A 535 31.89 13.29 -4.21
N SER A 536 32.75 12.45 -4.79
CA SER A 536 33.95 11.94 -4.12
C SER A 536 35.12 12.84 -4.43
N LEU A 537 35.66 13.48 -3.41
CA LEU A 537 36.81 14.39 -3.48
C LEU A 537 38.04 13.71 -2.85
N VAL A 538 39.16 13.79 -3.55
CA VAL A 538 40.46 13.29 -3.08
C VAL A 538 41.29 14.45 -2.59
N ARG A 539 42.00 14.27 -1.48
CA ARG A 539 42.83 15.32 -0.90
C ARG A 539 44.13 15.50 -1.68
N GLU A 540 44.41 16.75 -2.04
CA GLU A 540 45.65 17.21 -2.66
C GLU A 540 46.21 18.36 -1.82
N GLY A 541 47.13 18.06 -0.89
CA GLY A 541 47.67 19.04 0.05
C GLY A 541 46.62 19.55 1.06
N GLU A 542 46.31 20.84 1.04
CA GLU A 542 45.27 21.46 1.89
C GLU A 542 43.91 21.61 1.18
N SER A 543 43.79 21.09 -0.05
CA SER A 543 42.56 21.16 -0.85
C SER A 543 42.00 19.78 -1.14
N TYR A 544 40.73 19.71 -1.51
CA TYR A 544 40.08 18.51 -2.01
C TYR A 544 39.66 18.73 -3.46
N SER A 545 39.94 17.76 -4.32
CA SER A 545 39.63 17.83 -5.75
C SER A 545 38.81 16.61 -6.15
N GLY A 546 37.69 16.82 -6.85
CA GLY A 546 36.92 15.76 -7.49
C GLY A 546 36.62 16.10 -8.94
N LEU A 547 35.68 15.38 -9.52
CA LEU A 547 35.34 15.48 -10.94
C LEU A 547 34.81 16.87 -11.31
N SER A 548 33.91 17.42 -10.49
CA SER A 548 33.16 18.65 -10.79
C SER A 548 33.37 19.77 -9.76
N LEU A 549 33.98 19.47 -8.61
CA LEU A 549 34.18 20.39 -7.50
C LEU A 549 35.62 20.35 -7.00
N THR A 550 36.16 21.54 -6.74
CA THR A 550 37.38 21.71 -5.97
C THR A 550 37.09 22.53 -4.71
N LEU A 551 37.60 22.07 -3.57
CA LEU A 551 37.48 22.73 -2.28
C LEU A 551 38.85 23.19 -1.81
N SER A 552 39.02 24.48 -1.60
CA SER A 552 40.25 25.03 -1.02
C SER A 552 39.98 25.54 0.39
N ARG A 553 40.76 25.11 1.39
CA ARG A 553 40.56 25.53 2.78
C ARG A 553 40.73 27.04 2.89
N LYS A 554 39.77 27.76 3.49
CA LYS A 554 39.93 29.20 3.70
C LYS A 554 41.10 29.47 4.68
N PRO A 555 41.88 30.56 4.49
CA PRO A 555 42.96 30.91 5.40
C PRO A 555 42.48 31.01 6.86
N GLY A 556 43.20 30.35 7.77
CA GLY A 556 42.89 30.37 9.21
C GLY A 556 41.79 29.40 9.67
N GLN A 557 41.15 28.65 8.77
CA GLN A 557 40.19 27.61 9.13
C GLN A 557 40.91 26.27 9.46
N PRO A 558 40.44 25.49 10.44
CA PRO A 558 41.04 24.21 10.78
C PRO A 558 40.79 23.15 9.69
N ASP A 559 41.64 22.12 9.61
CA ASP A 559 41.48 21.04 8.62
C ASP A 559 40.30 20.14 8.98
N LEU A 560 39.46 19.81 8.00
CA LEU A 560 38.26 18.99 8.20
C LEU A 560 38.59 17.61 8.78
N ALA A 561 39.67 16.97 8.30
CA ALA A 561 40.14 15.69 8.81
C ALA A 561 40.77 15.80 10.21
N ALA A 562 41.39 16.93 10.56
CA ALA A 562 41.99 17.13 11.88
C ALA A 562 40.94 17.52 12.95
N GLY A 563 39.85 18.17 12.55
CA GLY A 563 38.77 18.58 13.45
C GLY A 563 37.88 17.43 13.94
N LEU A 564 37.85 16.30 13.23
CA LEU A 564 36.99 15.14 13.54
C LEU A 564 37.73 14.02 14.27
N TYR A 565 39.05 13.89 14.09
CA TYR A 565 39.85 12.80 14.64
C TYR A 565 40.85 13.29 15.70
N GLN A 566 40.35 13.67 16.88
CA GLN A 566 41.12 13.49 18.11
C GLN A 566 40.84 12.08 18.65
N GLY A 567 41.67 11.12 18.23
CA GLY A 567 41.79 9.80 18.84
C GLY A 567 40.90 8.71 18.25
N GLN A 568 41.47 7.88 17.37
CA GLN A 568 41.57 6.41 17.55
C GLN A 568 42.19 5.76 16.31
N GLU A 569 43.09 4.81 16.56
CA GLU A 569 43.91 4.08 15.59
C GLU A 569 43.15 2.95 14.88
N SER A 570 43.57 2.73 13.63
CA SER A 570 43.70 1.45 12.92
C SER A 570 42.47 0.55 12.74
N GLY A 571 42.07 0.41 11.48
CA GLY A 571 41.39 -0.76 10.94
C GLY A 571 41.78 -0.90 9.47
N ASN A 572 42.64 -1.88 9.16
CA ASN A 572 43.05 -2.21 7.80
C ASN A 572 41.85 -2.60 6.93
N LEU A 573 41.79 -2.07 5.70
CA LEU A 573 41.06 -2.68 4.60
C LEU A 573 41.99 -2.74 3.40
N ASP A 574 42.19 -3.97 2.93
CA ASP A 574 43.06 -4.37 1.83
C ASP A 574 42.70 -3.68 0.52
N GLU A 575 43.76 -3.27 -0.19
CA GLU A 575 43.76 -2.79 -1.55
C GLU A 575 43.57 -3.96 -2.53
N SER A 576 42.45 -3.99 -3.27
CA SER A 576 42.45 -4.34 -4.70
C SER A 576 41.12 -3.98 -5.34
N SER A 577 41.10 -3.00 -6.23
CA SER A 577 40.14 -2.98 -7.33
C SER A 577 40.86 -2.48 -8.58
N SER A 578 41.05 -3.43 -9.50
CA SER A 578 41.29 -3.22 -10.92
C SER A 578 40.35 -2.14 -11.45
N GLY A 579 40.83 -1.19 -12.26
CA GLY A 579 40.03 -0.09 -12.84
C GLY A 579 38.94 -0.53 -13.83
N LEU A 580 38.09 -1.48 -13.42
CA LEU A 580 36.91 -1.97 -14.12
C LEU A 580 35.67 -1.23 -13.60
N PHE A 581 34.77 -0.88 -14.50
CA PHE A 581 33.49 -0.25 -14.21
C PHE A 581 32.40 -1.33 -14.12
N LEU A 582 32.18 -1.82 -12.90
CA LEU A 582 31.30 -2.95 -12.60
C LEU A 582 30.05 -2.46 -11.86
N ILE A 583 28.86 -2.89 -12.33
CA ILE A 583 27.59 -2.35 -11.83
C ILE A 583 26.65 -3.49 -11.44
N GLN A 584 26.18 -3.46 -10.19
CA GLN A 584 25.13 -4.33 -9.70
C GLN A 584 23.82 -3.55 -9.63
N MET A 585 22.75 -4.09 -10.20
CA MET A 585 21.42 -3.49 -10.21
C MET A 585 20.45 -4.36 -9.40
N GLY A 586 19.65 -3.72 -8.55
CA GLY A 586 18.78 -4.39 -7.58
C GLY A 586 19.57 -5.07 -6.45
N CYS A 587 20.56 -4.38 -5.88
CA CYS A 587 21.51 -4.98 -4.94
C CYS A 587 20.89 -5.42 -3.59
N GLY A 588 19.75 -4.85 -3.18
CA GLY A 588 19.16 -5.13 -1.88
C GLY A 588 20.15 -4.89 -0.74
N ALA A 589 20.25 -5.88 0.16
CA ALA A 589 21.26 -5.92 1.21
C ALA A 589 22.62 -6.50 0.75
N ASN A 590 22.70 -7.06 -0.47
CA ASN A 590 23.91 -7.66 -1.02
C ASN A 590 24.80 -6.59 -1.67
N ILE A 591 25.72 -6.03 -0.89
CA ILE A 591 26.67 -5.02 -1.37
C ILE A 591 27.97 -5.69 -1.81
N LEU A 592 28.23 -5.72 -3.12
CA LEU A 592 29.46 -6.27 -3.68
C LEU A 592 30.63 -5.27 -3.56
N PRO A 593 31.73 -5.60 -2.86
CA PRO A 593 32.89 -4.73 -2.75
C PRO A 593 33.54 -4.46 -4.11
N GLY A 594 33.84 -3.19 -4.41
CA GLY A 594 34.43 -2.78 -5.69
C GLY A 594 33.43 -2.60 -6.84
N TRP A 595 32.14 -2.82 -6.60
CA TRP A 595 31.06 -2.59 -7.56
C TRP A 595 30.28 -1.30 -7.26
N ILE A 596 29.66 -0.72 -8.27
CA ILE A 596 28.61 0.28 -8.09
C ILE A 596 27.31 -0.47 -7.83
N ASN A 597 26.79 -0.32 -6.62
CA ASN A 597 25.62 -1.03 -6.12
C ASN A 597 24.40 -0.11 -6.20
N LEU A 598 23.44 -0.43 -7.06
CA LEU A 598 22.23 0.36 -7.32
C LEU A 598 20.97 -0.43 -6.97
N ASP A 599 19.99 0.24 -6.37
CA ASP A 599 18.70 -0.37 -6.01
C ASP A 599 17.61 0.71 -5.82
N LEU A 600 16.35 0.30 -5.73
CA LEU A 600 15.22 1.17 -5.39
C LEU A 600 15.35 1.72 -3.96
N PRO A 601 14.87 2.95 -3.69
CA PRO A 601 14.27 3.89 -4.65
C PRO A 601 15.31 4.72 -5.43
N LYS A 602 16.62 4.45 -5.28
CA LYS A 602 17.70 5.30 -5.82
C LYS A 602 17.85 5.17 -7.33
N TYR A 603 17.65 3.97 -7.86
CA TYR A 603 17.73 3.73 -9.30
C TYR A 603 16.71 2.67 -9.73
N ASP A 604 15.99 2.96 -10.81
CA ASP A 604 14.94 2.12 -11.38
C ASP A 604 15.40 1.64 -12.77
N ILE A 605 15.52 0.33 -12.95
CA ILE A 605 16.03 -0.28 -14.18
C ILE A 605 15.12 -0.04 -15.40
N THR A 606 13.87 0.38 -15.19
CA THR A 606 12.94 0.74 -16.28
C THR A 606 13.31 2.07 -16.96
N ARG A 607 14.27 2.82 -16.40
CA ARG A 607 14.77 4.09 -16.95
C ARG A 607 16.08 3.90 -17.74
N PRO A 608 16.34 4.76 -18.74
CA PRO A 608 17.60 4.75 -19.48
C PRO A 608 18.83 4.84 -18.57
N LEU A 609 19.87 4.05 -18.87
CA LEU A 609 21.07 3.96 -18.05
C LEU A 609 21.90 5.24 -18.19
N PRO A 610 22.32 5.88 -17.07
CA PRO A 610 22.93 7.21 -17.08
C PRO A 610 24.41 7.20 -17.50
N TRP A 611 24.83 6.15 -18.19
CA TRP A 611 26.21 5.91 -18.60
C TRP A 611 26.37 6.19 -20.09
N GLU A 612 27.57 6.64 -20.45
CA GLU A 612 27.96 6.79 -21.85
C GLU A 612 27.99 5.43 -22.55
N ASP A 613 27.93 5.45 -23.88
CA ASP A 613 28.09 4.26 -24.69
C ASP A 613 29.46 3.62 -24.40
N GLU A 614 29.49 2.28 -24.34
CA GLU A 614 30.74 1.50 -24.26
C GLU A 614 31.68 1.87 -23.10
N CYS A 615 31.14 2.18 -21.92
CA CYS A 615 31.95 2.52 -20.75
C CYS A 615 31.91 1.47 -19.63
N VAL A 616 30.94 0.56 -19.64
CA VAL A 616 30.71 -0.46 -18.59
C VAL A 616 31.39 -1.79 -18.93
N ASP A 617 32.09 -2.37 -17.95
CA ASP A 617 32.77 -3.66 -18.11
C ASP A 617 31.85 -4.83 -17.77
N ALA A 618 31.01 -4.71 -16.74
CA ALA A 618 29.99 -5.74 -16.46
C ALA A 618 28.77 -5.21 -15.70
N TYR A 619 27.63 -5.83 -15.96
CA TYR A 619 26.40 -5.72 -15.18
C TYR A 619 26.08 -7.03 -14.47
N PHE A 620 25.53 -6.93 -13.26
CA PHE A 620 24.99 -8.08 -12.52
C PHE A 620 23.60 -7.77 -11.94
N LEU A 621 22.65 -8.68 -12.17
CA LEU A 621 21.32 -8.67 -11.57
C LEU A 621 21.01 -10.06 -11.01
N GLU A 622 20.53 -10.11 -9.77
CA GLU A 622 20.07 -11.34 -9.11
C GLU A 622 18.65 -11.15 -8.60
N HIS A 623 17.70 -11.88 -9.19
CA HIS A 623 16.27 -11.82 -8.86
C HIS A 623 15.68 -10.40 -8.94
N VAL A 624 15.80 -9.78 -10.12
CA VAL A 624 15.37 -8.39 -10.39
C VAL A 624 14.52 -8.30 -11.66
N ILE A 625 14.94 -8.96 -12.73
CA ILE A 625 14.39 -8.78 -14.08
C ILE A 625 12.94 -9.28 -14.21
N GLU A 626 12.53 -10.17 -13.32
CA GLU A 626 11.16 -10.68 -13.18
C GLU A 626 10.21 -9.67 -12.52
N HIS A 627 10.71 -8.62 -11.86
CA HIS A 627 9.90 -7.60 -11.18
C HIS A 627 9.47 -6.43 -12.08
N VAL A 628 9.91 -6.41 -13.34
CA VAL A 628 9.53 -5.41 -14.35
C VAL A 628 8.74 -6.06 -15.50
N LEU A 629 7.99 -5.26 -16.25
CA LEU A 629 7.25 -5.78 -17.40
C LEU A 629 8.22 -6.27 -18.50
N PRO A 630 7.87 -7.28 -19.32
CA PRO A 630 8.77 -7.77 -20.37
C PRO A 630 9.26 -6.69 -21.35
N ALA A 631 8.44 -5.69 -21.64
CA ALA A 631 8.82 -4.55 -22.48
C ALA A 631 9.86 -3.64 -21.81
N GLU A 632 9.78 -3.48 -20.49
CA GLU A 632 10.74 -2.70 -19.70
C GLU A 632 12.08 -3.44 -19.56
N ALA A 633 12.03 -4.75 -19.33
CA ALA A 633 13.21 -5.62 -19.35
C ALA A 633 13.94 -5.55 -20.71
N TYR A 634 13.19 -5.60 -21.81
CA TYR A 634 13.75 -5.43 -23.15
C TYR A 634 14.42 -4.05 -23.33
N GLY A 635 13.80 -2.98 -22.83
CA GLY A 635 14.39 -1.64 -22.82
C GLY A 635 15.70 -1.58 -22.01
N PHE A 636 15.74 -2.23 -20.86
CA PHE A 636 16.97 -2.35 -20.06
C PHE A 636 18.07 -3.11 -20.81
N PHE A 637 17.76 -4.23 -21.47
CA PHE A 637 18.75 -4.98 -22.25
C PHE A 637 19.34 -4.15 -23.39
N MET A 638 18.55 -3.32 -24.06
CA MET A 638 19.05 -2.39 -25.08
C MET A 638 20.00 -1.34 -24.49
N GLU A 639 19.69 -0.80 -23.32
CA GLU A 639 20.54 0.18 -22.64
C GLU A 639 21.81 -0.45 -22.07
N ALA A 640 21.73 -1.68 -21.55
CA ALA A 640 22.89 -2.46 -21.16
C ALA A 640 23.79 -2.72 -22.39
N TRP A 641 23.22 -3.05 -23.54
CA TRP A 641 23.97 -3.24 -24.79
C TRP A 641 24.69 -1.97 -25.24
N ARG A 642 24.00 -0.83 -25.18
CA ARG A 642 24.56 0.48 -25.51
C ARG A 642 25.75 0.82 -24.62
N THR A 643 25.62 0.60 -23.32
CA THR A 643 26.61 1.04 -22.32
C THR A 643 27.75 0.04 -22.09
N LEU A 644 27.57 -1.24 -22.41
CA LEU A 644 28.63 -2.24 -22.33
C LEU A 644 29.72 -1.98 -23.38
N LYS A 645 30.98 -2.11 -22.95
CA LYS A 645 32.15 -2.19 -23.84
C LYS A 645 32.05 -3.42 -24.74
N PRO A 646 32.70 -3.42 -25.93
CA PRO A 646 32.98 -4.66 -26.64
C PRO A 646 33.73 -5.64 -25.73
N GLY A 647 33.18 -6.84 -25.54
CA GLY A 647 33.66 -7.85 -24.58
C GLY A 647 33.11 -7.71 -23.15
N GLY A 648 32.30 -6.68 -22.88
CA GLY A 648 31.60 -6.51 -21.60
C GLY A 648 30.43 -7.48 -21.44
N VAL A 649 30.08 -7.80 -20.20
CA VAL A 649 29.15 -8.89 -19.88
C VAL A 649 27.98 -8.43 -19.00
N LEU A 650 26.77 -8.79 -19.40
CA LEU A 650 25.58 -8.72 -18.56
C LEU A 650 25.32 -10.11 -17.98
N ARG A 651 25.40 -10.26 -16.65
CA ARG A 651 25.05 -11.49 -15.94
C ARG A 651 23.70 -11.34 -15.26
N LEU A 652 22.78 -12.24 -15.60
CA LEU A 652 21.42 -12.30 -15.05
C LEU A 652 21.23 -13.61 -14.31
N ALA A 653 20.87 -13.54 -13.03
CA ALA A 653 20.36 -14.65 -12.24
C ALA A 653 18.87 -14.40 -11.97
N PHE A 654 17.99 -15.32 -12.37
CA PHE A 654 16.54 -15.13 -12.30
C PHE A 654 15.81 -16.46 -12.04
N PRO A 655 14.57 -16.42 -11.51
CA PRO A 655 13.77 -17.62 -11.30
C PRO A 655 13.34 -18.24 -12.64
N ASP A 656 13.74 -19.49 -12.90
CA ASP A 656 13.37 -20.23 -14.11
C ASP A 656 12.16 -21.13 -13.87
N LEU A 657 11.01 -20.70 -14.42
CA LEU A 657 9.74 -21.39 -14.20
C LEU A 657 9.74 -22.84 -14.71
N LEU A 658 10.38 -23.11 -15.85
CA LEU A 658 10.40 -24.46 -16.42
C LEU A 658 11.27 -25.38 -15.60
N ARG A 659 12.35 -24.86 -15.02
CA ARG A 659 13.23 -25.62 -14.14
C ARG A 659 12.49 -26.01 -12.86
N ILE A 660 11.80 -25.07 -12.23
CA ILE A 660 10.94 -25.32 -11.07
C ILE A 660 9.84 -26.32 -11.41
N ALA A 661 9.10 -26.11 -12.50
CA ALA A 661 8.00 -26.98 -12.90
C ALA A 661 8.43 -28.42 -13.22
N LYS A 662 9.63 -28.61 -13.79
CA LYS A 662 10.15 -29.94 -14.20
C LYS A 662 10.93 -30.65 -13.10
N GLN A 663 11.58 -29.92 -12.20
CA GLN A 663 12.59 -30.47 -11.28
C GLN A 663 12.18 -30.40 -9.80
N SER A 664 10.99 -29.86 -9.48
CA SER A 664 10.46 -29.83 -8.10
C SER A 664 10.55 -31.20 -7.42
N THR A 665 11.27 -31.28 -6.29
CA THR A 665 11.40 -32.49 -5.49
C THR A 665 10.43 -32.48 -4.29
N PRO A 666 10.07 -33.65 -3.72
CA PRO A 666 9.28 -33.71 -2.49
C PRO A 666 9.89 -32.90 -1.33
N GLU A 667 11.21 -32.82 -1.24
CA GLU A 667 11.92 -32.05 -0.21
C GLU A 667 11.76 -30.53 -0.42
N TYR A 668 11.85 -30.08 -1.67
CA TYR A 668 11.62 -28.69 -2.07
C TYR A 668 10.16 -28.28 -1.83
N ILE A 669 9.22 -29.17 -2.15
CA ILE A 669 7.80 -29.01 -1.87
C ILE A 669 7.53 -28.91 -0.36
N SER A 670 8.15 -29.79 0.44
CA SER A 670 8.04 -29.74 1.90
C SER A 670 8.63 -28.46 2.49
N PHE A 671 9.70 -27.93 1.88
CA PHE A 671 10.28 -26.64 2.25
C PHE A 671 9.30 -25.49 2.01
N LEU A 672 8.68 -25.42 0.82
CA LEU A 672 7.69 -24.38 0.50
C LEU A 672 6.47 -24.45 1.43
N GLN A 673 6.00 -25.65 1.74
CA GLN A 673 4.90 -25.85 2.70
C GLN A 673 5.25 -25.34 4.10
N LYS A 674 6.48 -25.59 4.59
CA LYS A 674 6.96 -25.08 5.89
C LYS A 674 7.12 -23.55 5.93
N LYS A 675 7.35 -22.93 4.78
CA LYS A 675 7.44 -21.47 4.62
C LYS A 675 6.08 -20.81 4.39
N GLU A 676 4.99 -21.58 4.37
CA GLU A 676 3.63 -21.13 4.04
C GLU A 676 3.52 -20.55 2.61
N TRP A 677 4.38 -21.01 1.70
CA TRP A 677 4.52 -20.54 0.32
C TRP A 677 3.79 -21.42 -0.70
N GLY A 678 2.85 -22.24 -0.26
CA GLY A 678 2.07 -23.13 -1.12
C GLY A 678 1.40 -24.28 -0.37
N ASP A 679 0.59 -25.07 -1.08
CA ASP A 679 -0.16 -26.22 -0.55
C ASP A 679 0.64 -27.54 -0.55
N GLY A 680 1.92 -27.48 -0.94
CA GLY A 680 2.75 -28.68 -1.07
C GLY A 680 2.56 -29.41 -2.41
N SER A 681 2.20 -28.68 -3.48
CA SER A 681 2.22 -29.20 -4.86
C SER A 681 3.22 -28.44 -5.76
N PRO A 682 3.76 -29.08 -6.82
CA PRO A 682 4.53 -28.37 -7.86
C PRO A 682 3.73 -27.19 -8.48
N GLY A 683 2.41 -27.33 -8.60
CA GLY A 683 1.53 -26.27 -9.08
C GLY A 683 1.50 -25.06 -8.14
N SER A 684 1.49 -25.29 -6.82
CA SER A 684 1.59 -24.21 -5.84
C SER A 684 2.96 -23.53 -5.82
N ALA A 685 4.05 -24.27 -6.03
CA ALA A 685 5.40 -23.70 -6.15
C ALA A 685 5.49 -22.72 -7.33
N VAL A 686 4.99 -23.14 -8.49
CA VAL A 686 4.88 -22.33 -9.71
C VAL A 686 3.98 -21.11 -9.47
N ARG A 687 2.80 -21.30 -8.87
CA ARG A 687 1.86 -20.21 -8.56
C ARG A 687 2.46 -19.19 -7.60
N ASN A 688 3.15 -19.64 -6.56
CA ASN A 688 3.75 -18.77 -5.55
C ASN A 688 4.78 -17.82 -6.19
N ILE A 689 5.68 -18.37 -7.01
CA ILE A 689 6.67 -17.59 -7.74
C ILE A 689 6.02 -16.60 -8.71
N ILE A 690 4.89 -16.95 -9.35
CA ILE A 690 4.20 -16.04 -10.26
C ILE A 690 3.44 -14.93 -9.50
N VAL A 691 2.79 -15.24 -8.38
CA VAL A 691 1.75 -14.38 -7.79
C VAL A 691 2.19 -13.65 -6.53
N ASN A 692 3.04 -14.28 -5.70
CA ASN A 692 3.25 -13.83 -4.32
C ASN A 692 4.54 -13.00 -4.14
N HIS A 693 5.46 -13.03 -5.10
CA HIS A 693 6.72 -12.27 -5.03
C HIS A 693 6.69 -10.93 -5.77
N GLY A 694 5.51 -10.51 -6.26
CA GLY A 694 5.40 -9.25 -7.01
C GLY A 694 6.12 -9.27 -8.37
N HIS A 695 6.34 -10.47 -8.93
CA HIS A 695 6.86 -10.63 -10.28
C HIS A 695 5.84 -10.11 -11.31
N LYS A 696 6.32 -9.34 -12.27
CA LYS A 696 5.56 -8.80 -13.40
C LYS A 696 5.87 -9.53 -14.71
N ALA A 697 6.93 -10.34 -14.72
CA ALA A 697 7.37 -11.15 -15.86
C ALA A 697 7.78 -12.56 -15.38
N VAL A 698 7.73 -13.51 -16.32
CA VAL A 698 8.16 -14.89 -16.11
C VAL A 698 9.21 -15.20 -17.17
N TRP A 699 10.34 -15.74 -16.73
CA TRP A 699 11.47 -16.05 -17.60
C TRP A 699 11.84 -17.53 -17.53
N THR A 700 12.47 -17.98 -18.62
CA THR A 700 13.13 -19.28 -18.75
C THR A 700 14.47 -19.03 -19.42
N ILE A 701 15.45 -19.93 -19.28
CA ILE A 701 16.71 -19.83 -20.03
C ILE A 701 16.44 -19.63 -21.53
N ASP A 702 15.53 -20.42 -22.11
CA ASP A 702 15.23 -20.38 -23.55
C ASP A 702 14.67 -19.01 -23.98
N THR A 703 13.78 -18.42 -23.18
CA THR A 703 13.16 -17.12 -23.52
C THR A 703 14.13 -15.97 -23.30
N MET A 704 14.92 -16.00 -22.23
CA MET A 704 15.94 -15.00 -21.94
C MET A 704 17.05 -15.01 -23.00
N ALA A 705 17.58 -16.19 -23.34
CA ALA A 705 18.59 -16.35 -24.37
C ALA A 705 18.09 -15.85 -25.72
N ALA A 706 16.90 -16.26 -26.16
CA ALA A 706 16.34 -15.83 -27.45
C ALA A 706 16.17 -14.30 -27.54
N VAL A 707 15.74 -13.64 -26.45
CA VAL A 707 15.61 -12.18 -26.42
C VAL A 707 16.96 -11.50 -26.52
N LEU A 708 17.96 -11.93 -25.74
CA LEU A 708 19.29 -11.33 -25.74
C LEU A 708 20.05 -11.59 -27.05
N GLU A 709 19.94 -12.79 -27.63
CA GLU A 709 20.50 -13.11 -28.96
C GLU A 709 19.89 -12.20 -30.05
N SER A 710 18.59 -11.89 -29.96
CA SER A 710 17.93 -10.99 -30.92
C SER A 710 18.46 -9.56 -30.86
N LEU A 711 19.07 -9.16 -29.74
CA LEU A 711 19.74 -7.86 -29.55
C LEU A 711 21.22 -7.89 -29.96
N GLY A 712 21.77 -9.06 -30.31
CA GLY A 712 23.14 -9.23 -30.78
C GLY A 712 24.12 -9.78 -29.73
N TYR A 713 23.67 -10.12 -28.53
CA TYR A 713 24.52 -10.71 -27.49
C TYR A 713 24.98 -12.13 -27.84
N GLU A 714 26.22 -12.45 -27.45
CA GLU A 714 26.72 -13.82 -27.37
C GLU A 714 26.37 -14.41 -26.00
N ILE A 715 25.62 -15.51 -26.00
CA ILE A 715 25.03 -16.08 -24.77
C ILE A 715 25.83 -17.28 -24.26
N SER A 716 26.06 -17.30 -22.94
CA SER A 716 26.54 -18.46 -22.20
C SER A 716 25.60 -18.78 -21.04
N ILE A 717 25.23 -20.05 -20.90
CA ILE A 717 24.41 -20.53 -19.77
C ILE A 717 25.36 -21.04 -18.71
N CYS A 718 25.23 -20.52 -17.48
CA CYS A 718 26.13 -20.83 -16.38
C CYS A 718 25.36 -21.40 -15.18
N SER A 719 26.06 -22.16 -14.34
CA SER A 719 25.55 -22.50 -13.01
C SER A 719 25.67 -21.27 -12.08
N PRO A 720 24.81 -21.13 -11.05
CA PRO A 720 25.01 -20.12 -10.01
C PRO A 720 26.41 -20.22 -9.40
N GLY A 721 27.09 -19.08 -9.24
CA GLY A 721 28.47 -19.01 -8.74
C GLY A 721 29.58 -19.32 -9.76
N GLU A 722 29.26 -19.90 -10.92
CA GLU A 722 30.24 -20.22 -11.97
C GLU A 722 30.24 -19.16 -13.08
N SER A 723 31.43 -18.68 -13.46
CA SER A 723 31.64 -17.75 -14.58
C SER A 723 33.05 -17.89 -15.15
N SER A 724 33.21 -17.67 -16.46
CA SER A 724 34.53 -17.51 -17.08
C SER A 724 35.18 -16.16 -16.77
N HIS A 725 34.44 -15.20 -16.23
CA HIS A 725 34.92 -13.87 -15.86
C HIS A 725 35.25 -13.83 -14.36
N PRO A 726 36.50 -13.57 -13.95
CA PRO A 726 36.90 -13.67 -12.53
C PRO A 726 36.10 -12.79 -11.56
N HIS A 727 35.62 -11.63 -12.00
CA HIS A 727 34.83 -10.71 -11.17
C HIS A 727 33.36 -11.13 -11.04
N LEU A 728 32.88 -12.10 -11.83
CA LEU A 728 31.52 -12.64 -11.80
C LEU A 728 31.42 -14.00 -11.07
N GLN A 729 32.52 -14.49 -10.48
CA GLN A 729 32.53 -15.78 -9.78
C GLN A 729 32.02 -15.62 -8.35
N GLY A 730 31.04 -16.44 -7.97
CA GLY A 730 30.53 -16.52 -6.59
C GLY A 730 29.83 -15.24 -6.08
N ILE A 731 29.25 -14.43 -6.96
CA ILE A 731 28.63 -13.15 -6.59
C ILE A 731 27.13 -13.26 -6.24
N GLU A 732 26.47 -14.37 -6.61
CA GLU A 732 25.10 -14.68 -6.20
C GLU A 732 25.03 -15.00 -4.70
N THR A 733 24.03 -14.44 -4.02
CA THR A 733 23.81 -14.65 -2.58
C THR A 733 22.53 -15.41 -2.25
N HIS A 734 21.66 -15.69 -3.22
CA HIS A 734 20.38 -16.36 -2.99
C HIS A 734 20.53 -17.76 -2.36
N ALA A 735 21.63 -18.47 -2.68
CA ALA A 735 21.98 -19.73 -2.03
C ALA A 735 22.18 -19.61 -0.50
N SER A 736 22.59 -18.45 0.01
CA SER A 736 22.71 -18.21 1.45
C SER A 736 21.36 -18.11 2.17
N GLN A 737 20.29 -17.81 1.42
CA GLN A 737 18.94 -17.64 1.95
C GLN A 737 18.12 -18.94 1.91
N LEU A 738 18.25 -19.72 0.82
CA LEU A 738 17.47 -20.95 0.60
C LEU A 738 18.28 -22.25 0.74
N GLY A 739 19.61 -22.17 0.70
CA GLY A 739 20.50 -23.33 0.57
C GLY A 739 20.81 -23.68 -0.89
N HIS A 740 22.02 -24.22 -1.14
CA HIS A 740 22.53 -24.48 -2.49
C HIS A 740 21.61 -25.35 -3.34
N ALA A 741 21.06 -26.43 -2.77
CA ALA A 741 20.20 -27.37 -3.51
C ALA A 741 18.89 -26.75 -4.01
N PHE A 742 18.32 -25.79 -3.28
CA PHE A 742 17.10 -25.10 -3.69
C PHE A 742 17.39 -23.92 -4.61
N ASN A 743 18.50 -23.22 -4.38
CA ASN A 743 18.96 -22.19 -5.32
C ASN A 743 19.27 -22.77 -6.70
N GLU A 744 19.91 -23.93 -6.77
CA GLU A 744 20.13 -24.63 -8.03
C GLU A 744 18.83 -25.04 -8.71
N LEU A 745 17.73 -25.26 -7.97
CA LEU A 745 16.45 -25.66 -8.55
C LEU A 745 15.67 -24.45 -9.09
N GLU A 746 15.71 -23.32 -8.37
CA GLU A 746 14.95 -22.12 -8.72
C GLU A 746 15.69 -21.18 -9.69
N THR A 747 16.99 -20.97 -9.50
CA THR A 747 17.74 -19.92 -10.17
C THR A 747 18.46 -20.44 -11.40
N SER A 748 18.29 -19.76 -12.53
CA SER A 748 19.12 -19.93 -13.72
C SER A 748 19.98 -18.70 -13.96
N CYS A 749 21.22 -18.91 -14.43
CA CYS A 749 22.15 -17.83 -14.75
C CYS A 749 22.43 -17.79 -16.26
N VAL A 750 22.27 -16.61 -16.84
CA VAL A 750 22.59 -16.32 -18.25
C VAL A 750 23.60 -15.18 -18.28
N GLU A 751 24.72 -15.42 -18.96
CA GLU A 751 25.71 -14.39 -19.30
C GLU A 751 25.53 -13.98 -20.76
N ALA A 752 25.39 -12.68 -20.98
CA ALA A 752 25.22 -12.07 -22.29
C ALA A 752 26.37 -11.11 -22.55
N MET A 753 27.29 -11.51 -23.42
CA MET A 753 28.48 -10.74 -23.77
C MET A 753 28.23 -9.92 -25.04
N LYS A 754 28.66 -8.66 -25.02
CA LYS A 754 28.70 -7.84 -26.24
C LYS A 754 29.89 -8.27 -27.10
N PRO A 755 29.72 -8.66 -28.37
CA PRO A 755 30.81 -9.11 -29.23
C PRO A 755 31.91 -8.05 -29.39
N PHE A 756 33.17 -8.48 -29.51
CA PHE A 756 34.32 -7.58 -29.72
C PHE A 756 34.29 -6.81 -31.07
N HIS A 757 33.36 -7.15 -31.96
CA HIS A 757 33.24 -6.59 -33.31
C HIS A 757 31.85 -6.00 -33.61
N SER A 758 31.09 -5.67 -32.54
CA SER A 758 29.72 -5.16 -32.64
C SER A 758 29.63 -3.66 -32.92
#